data_AF-A0A812LA30-F1
#
_entry.id   AF-A0A812LA30-F1
#
_cell.length_a   1.000
_cell.length_b   1.000
_cell.length_c   1.000
_cell.angle_alpha   90.00
_cell.angle_beta   90.00
_cell.angle_gamma   90.00
#
_symmetry.space_group_name_H-M   'P 1'
#
loop_
_entity.id
_entity.type
_entity.pdbx_description
1 polymer ?
#
loop_
_entity_poly.entity_id
_entity_poly.type
_entity_poly.pdbx_seq_one_letter_code
_entity_poly.pdbx_strand_id
1 'polypeptide(L)'
;MAQPPPPRPSGYFEKKGEVHELRQLLRGASADRDQQKKRDAIKKVIAYMTLGIDVSPLFSEMVMASATTDLVQKKMVYLYLVNYAESNSDLAILAINTLQKDCRDDDPMIRGLALRSLCSLSLANMVEYLQPAVQRALEDVNGYVRKTAVIGVVKLFYISPSVVTETDLLPMLKRLVSDSDAHVVSNTISALEEVLASEGGYHPTEEVITALLNRIMHFSEWGQCAILRLLTKYAVAGEAEMFDIMNILDGLLKQSSSAVVLSVTKIFVDLTSNRPDLQQDVLQRLKGPLLTLMAAASTELSYTVLVHIHALLTRGQRQIEASTLCAELRGSTKSHAPATLSPVGMSASITREEVAKHNKGDDAWIIVDGDVYDVTKFAGVHPGGTQILLEYAGKDATEDFFGLHRLEVLDKYQRLKKGRLADAGPAPKQAAERVTEVSKVPFAEPSYMQGFKSPYFDESHVKLRLAARKFFCGEAMEEALECEVKSTAPSKEMRKRMGDLGIIAMVQGPGEHLKIPSSLCGGVVKPEEFTYFHELVVQEERCRAMCPGYEDGLDGAVSIGLPVLLKYGSDWMKKEVVPAIVKGEQTVVLSITEAFAGSDVAGLRTTAVLDASGENYIVNGTKKWITGGMYADWFVTAVRTGKAGAGGISMMLIPRSDAVQTKVMKTKYSSSAGTAYVTYENCIVPKKYIIKGENKGFQIIMSNFNHERWMITVVCIARARIATEETFKWAMQRKVFGKPLIEQAVIREKLAQMFAGIETCTQMLWDITYNMCHVGTQGADIGARIALLKYQTTRMNHMVCDNAVQVFGGRGVTQGAMGRAVEVFSRMYKIPAVYGGSEEIMADLAVRTAIKAYPKTARL
;
A
#
# COMPACT_ATOMS: atom_id res chain seq x y z
N MET A 1 -30.70 -7.40 24.37
CA MET A 1 -31.68 -7.29 23.28
C MET A 1 -31.13 -6.29 22.26
N ALA A 2 -30.46 -6.77 21.21
CA ALA A 2 -29.97 -5.92 20.13
C ALA A 2 -31.08 -5.78 19.08
N GLN A 3 -31.35 -4.55 18.63
CA GLN A 3 -32.34 -4.32 17.57
C GLN A 3 -31.92 -5.04 16.28
N PRO A 4 -32.88 -5.62 15.52
CA PRO A 4 -32.58 -6.17 14.21
C PRO A 4 -32.11 -5.05 13.26
N PRO A 5 -31.22 -5.35 12.30
CA PRO A 5 -30.77 -4.37 11.33
C PRO A 5 -31.96 -3.84 10.52
N PRO A 6 -31.91 -2.58 10.05
CA PRO A 6 -32.99 -2.01 9.24
C PRO A 6 -33.19 -2.82 7.96
N PRO A 7 -34.42 -2.89 7.41
CA PRO A 7 -34.68 -3.62 6.18
C PRO A 7 -33.85 -2.99 5.05
N ARG A 8 -33.07 -3.84 4.36
CA ARG A 8 -32.24 -3.44 3.22
C ARG A 8 -33.13 -2.92 2.09
N PRO A 9 -32.70 -1.93 1.30
CA PRO A 9 -33.52 -1.34 0.24
C PRO A 9 -33.89 -2.42 -0.79
N SER A 10 -35.18 -2.78 -0.79
CA SER A 10 -35.80 -3.62 -1.82
C SER A 10 -35.89 -2.80 -3.12
N GLY A 11 -35.12 -3.15 -4.15
CA GLY A 11 -35.37 -2.54 -5.46
C GLY A 11 -34.34 -2.75 -6.58
N TYR A 12 -33.10 -3.16 -6.32
CA TYR A 12 -32.06 -3.15 -7.37
C TYR A 12 -31.61 -4.51 -7.93
N PHE A 13 -32.02 -5.65 -7.34
CA PHE A 13 -31.51 -6.99 -7.72
C PHE A 13 -32.57 -8.11 -7.73
N GLU A 14 -33.79 -7.87 -8.21
CA GLU A 14 -34.71 -8.98 -8.52
C GLU A 14 -34.66 -9.36 -10.00
N LYS A 15 -33.70 -10.21 -10.39
CA LYS A 15 -33.84 -11.03 -11.60
C LYS A 15 -34.25 -12.44 -11.20
N LYS A 16 -35.56 -12.66 -11.04
CA LYS A 16 -36.17 -13.97 -10.71
C LYS A 16 -35.72 -15.13 -11.62
N GLY A 17 -35.22 -14.84 -12.83
CA GLY A 17 -34.75 -15.86 -13.79
C GLY A 17 -33.44 -16.56 -13.39
N GLU A 18 -32.48 -15.86 -12.77
CA GLU A 18 -31.14 -16.42 -12.52
C GLU A 18 -31.14 -17.45 -11.37
N VAL A 19 -31.94 -17.22 -10.33
CA VAL A 19 -32.13 -18.20 -9.24
C VAL A 19 -32.84 -19.45 -9.76
N HIS A 20 -33.79 -19.30 -10.68
CA HIS A 20 -34.46 -20.43 -11.31
C HIS A 20 -33.51 -21.28 -12.16
N GLU A 21 -32.60 -20.65 -12.92
CA GLU A 21 -31.56 -21.35 -13.68
C GLU A 21 -30.61 -22.13 -12.77
N LEU A 22 -30.16 -21.51 -11.66
CA LEU A 22 -29.33 -22.21 -10.66
C LEU A 22 -30.05 -23.41 -10.05
N ARG A 23 -31.36 -23.30 -9.79
CA ARG A 23 -32.17 -24.43 -9.32
C ARG A 23 -32.13 -25.62 -10.29
N GLN A 24 -32.28 -25.36 -11.59
CA GLN A 24 -32.23 -26.41 -12.61
C GLN A 24 -30.83 -27.05 -12.69
N LEU A 25 -29.77 -26.24 -12.63
CA LEU A 25 -28.40 -26.73 -12.64
C LEU A 25 -28.06 -27.61 -11.44
N LEU A 26 -28.54 -27.25 -10.24
CA LEU A 26 -28.32 -28.03 -9.03
C LEU A 26 -29.09 -29.37 -9.06
N ARG A 27 -30.31 -29.39 -9.64
CA ARG A 27 -31.13 -30.61 -9.78
C ARG A 27 -30.63 -31.54 -10.89
N GLY A 28 -30.11 -30.99 -11.99
CA GLY A 28 -29.67 -31.77 -13.15
C GLY A 28 -28.32 -32.48 -12.99
N ALA A 29 -27.53 -32.12 -11.98
CA ALA A 29 -26.17 -32.63 -11.76
C ALA A 29 -26.10 -33.88 -10.86
N SER A 30 -27.02 -34.83 -11.04
CA SER A 30 -27.13 -36.05 -10.21
C SER A 30 -26.12 -37.16 -10.54
N ALA A 31 -25.29 -37.00 -11.58
CA ALA A 31 -24.29 -37.99 -11.99
C ALA A 31 -22.85 -37.58 -11.61
N ASP A 32 -22.10 -38.53 -11.05
CA ASP A 32 -20.69 -38.39 -10.65
C ASP A 32 -19.73 -37.90 -11.74
N ARG A 33 -20.16 -37.90 -13.02
CA ARG A 33 -19.37 -37.41 -14.16
C ARG A 33 -19.36 -35.89 -14.32
N ASP A 34 -20.23 -35.14 -13.63
CA ASP A 34 -20.39 -33.69 -13.79
C ASP A 34 -20.01 -32.87 -12.53
N GLN A 35 -19.12 -33.41 -11.69
CA GLN A 35 -18.66 -32.79 -10.42
C GLN A 35 -18.15 -31.34 -10.61
N GLN A 36 -17.52 -31.03 -11.75
CA GLN A 36 -17.05 -29.68 -12.04
C GLN A 36 -18.20 -28.68 -12.28
N LYS A 37 -19.24 -29.08 -13.02
CA LYS A 37 -20.41 -28.21 -13.25
C LYS A 37 -21.18 -27.97 -11.97
N LYS A 38 -21.30 -28.99 -11.11
CA LYS A 38 -21.90 -28.88 -9.77
C LYS A 38 -21.10 -27.92 -8.89
N ARG A 39 -19.75 -28.00 -8.90
CA ARG A 39 -18.87 -27.04 -8.23
C ARG A 39 -19.11 -25.61 -8.71
N ASP A 40 -19.22 -25.40 -10.01
CA ASP A 40 -19.39 -24.05 -10.58
C ASP A 40 -20.79 -23.48 -10.30
N ALA A 41 -21.83 -24.32 -10.27
CA ALA A 41 -23.17 -23.93 -9.83
C ALA A 41 -23.18 -23.51 -8.35
N ILE A 42 -22.59 -24.33 -7.46
CA ILE A 42 -22.48 -24.01 -6.02
C ILE A 42 -21.66 -22.72 -5.81
N LYS A 43 -20.55 -22.52 -6.52
CA LYS A 43 -19.76 -21.27 -6.46
C LYS A 43 -20.60 -20.05 -6.83
N LYS A 44 -21.45 -20.15 -7.86
CA LYS A 44 -22.37 -19.06 -8.24
C LYS A 44 -23.38 -18.78 -7.14
N VAL A 45 -23.93 -19.80 -6.49
CA VAL A 45 -24.84 -19.63 -5.33
C VAL A 45 -24.13 -18.87 -4.20
N ILE A 46 -22.89 -19.23 -3.87
CA ILE A 46 -22.10 -18.52 -2.84
C ILE A 46 -21.76 -17.09 -3.25
N ALA A 47 -21.43 -16.86 -4.53
CA ALA A 47 -21.20 -15.52 -5.04
C ALA A 47 -22.46 -14.65 -4.91
N TYR A 48 -23.63 -15.18 -5.26
CA TYR A 48 -24.91 -14.47 -5.17
C TYR A 48 -25.29 -14.18 -3.72
N MET A 49 -25.10 -15.14 -2.81
CA MET A 49 -25.22 -14.93 -1.36
C MET A 49 -24.33 -13.78 -0.87
N THR A 50 -23.08 -13.70 -1.35
CA THR A 50 -22.12 -12.65 -0.95
C THR A 50 -22.47 -11.28 -1.53
N LEU A 51 -23.07 -11.25 -2.72
CA LEU A 51 -23.58 -10.05 -3.39
C LEU A 51 -24.92 -9.55 -2.80
N GLY A 52 -25.49 -10.25 -1.82
CA GLY A 52 -26.75 -9.90 -1.18
C GLY A 52 -27.99 -10.23 -2.01
N ILE A 53 -27.87 -11.11 -3.01
CA ILE A 53 -29.00 -11.66 -3.77
C ILE A 53 -29.63 -12.77 -2.93
N ASP A 54 -30.96 -12.75 -2.79
CA ASP A 54 -31.68 -13.79 -2.07
C ASP A 54 -31.63 -15.13 -2.83
N VAL A 55 -30.88 -16.06 -2.24
CA VAL A 55 -30.74 -17.44 -2.72
C VAL A 55 -31.37 -18.44 -1.74
N SER A 56 -32.16 -17.98 -0.76
CA SER A 56 -32.92 -18.83 0.14
C SER A 56 -33.83 -19.85 -0.58
N PRO A 57 -34.41 -19.57 -1.78
CA PRO A 57 -35.25 -20.55 -2.46
C PRO A 57 -34.50 -21.80 -2.97
N LEU A 58 -33.16 -21.81 -2.91
CA LEU A 58 -32.32 -22.95 -3.32
C LEU A 58 -31.99 -23.89 -2.15
N PHE A 59 -32.58 -23.69 -0.98
CA PHE A 59 -32.21 -24.41 0.23
C PHE A 59 -32.32 -25.93 0.07
N SER A 60 -33.42 -26.44 -0.47
CA SER A 60 -33.61 -27.87 -0.73
C SER A 60 -32.53 -28.46 -1.64
N GLU A 61 -32.16 -27.75 -2.70
CA GLU A 61 -31.16 -28.17 -3.66
C GLU A 61 -29.76 -28.18 -3.05
N MET A 62 -29.46 -27.19 -2.21
CA MET A 62 -28.20 -27.11 -1.48
C MET A 62 -28.09 -28.22 -0.43
N VAL A 63 -29.19 -28.56 0.27
CA VAL A 63 -29.23 -29.74 1.16
C VAL A 63 -28.94 -31.01 0.37
N MET A 64 -29.58 -31.24 -0.77
CA MET A 64 -29.29 -32.40 -1.63
C MET A 64 -27.84 -32.40 -2.14
N ALA A 65 -27.27 -31.22 -2.42
CA ALA A 65 -25.88 -31.10 -2.89
C ALA A 65 -24.84 -31.45 -1.81
N SER A 66 -25.22 -31.49 -0.52
CA SER A 66 -24.32 -31.87 0.58
C SER A 66 -23.96 -33.36 0.58
N ALA A 67 -24.79 -34.20 -0.06
CA ALA A 67 -24.54 -35.63 -0.28
C ALA A 67 -23.51 -35.84 -1.40
N THR A 68 -22.25 -35.52 -1.11
CA THR A 68 -21.08 -35.68 -2.00
C THR A 68 -19.86 -36.03 -1.17
N THR A 69 -18.86 -36.72 -1.72
CA THR A 69 -17.56 -36.97 -1.07
C THR A 69 -16.53 -35.87 -1.36
N ASP A 70 -16.87 -34.92 -2.23
CA ASP A 70 -15.97 -33.80 -2.58
C ASP A 70 -15.92 -32.76 -1.45
N LEU A 71 -14.75 -32.66 -0.82
CA LEU A 71 -14.50 -31.75 0.31
C LEU A 71 -14.75 -30.27 -0.05
N VAL A 72 -14.44 -29.86 -1.29
CA VAL A 72 -14.60 -28.46 -1.73
C VAL A 72 -16.07 -28.10 -1.85
N GLN A 73 -16.89 -29.00 -2.40
CA GLN A 73 -18.34 -28.87 -2.45
C GLN A 73 -18.95 -28.86 -1.07
N LYS A 74 -18.59 -29.80 -0.19
CA LYS A 74 -19.06 -29.81 1.20
C LYS A 74 -18.77 -28.49 1.89
N LYS A 75 -17.55 -27.95 1.74
CA LYS A 75 -17.16 -26.66 2.35
C LYS A 75 -18.04 -25.50 1.87
N MET A 76 -18.35 -25.43 0.57
CA MET A 76 -19.20 -24.38 0.03
C MET A 76 -20.67 -24.57 0.43
N VAL A 77 -21.18 -25.79 0.37
CA VAL A 77 -22.56 -26.10 0.76
C VAL A 77 -22.78 -25.83 2.25
N TYR A 78 -21.85 -26.23 3.12
CA TYR A 78 -21.98 -26.00 4.57
C TYR A 78 -21.92 -24.52 4.94
N LEU A 79 -21.10 -23.74 4.24
CA LEU A 79 -21.13 -22.28 4.38
C LEU A 79 -22.51 -21.70 4.06
N TYR A 80 -23.16 -22.19 3.00
CA TYR A 80 -24.53 -21.79 2.66
C TYR A 80 -25.54 -22.23 3.71
N LEU A 81 -25.49 -23.49 4.15
CA LEU A 81 -26.44 -24.05 5.12
C LEU A 81 -26.38 -23.29 6.46
N VAL A 82 -25.19 -22.96 6.96
CA VAL A 82 -25.03 -22.18 8.20
C VAL A 82 -25.70 -20.81 8.11
N ASN A 83 -25.70 -20.17 6.94
CA ASN A 83 -26.28 -18.83 6.76
C ASN A 83 -27.81 -18.82 6.55
N TYR A 84 -28.39 -19.91 6.04
CA TYR A 84 -29.81 -19.97 5.66
C TYR A 84 -30.63 -21.00 6.44
N ALA A 85 -30.03 -21.76 7.36
CA ALA A 85 -30.74 -22.77 8.15
C ALA A 85 -31.83 -22.15 9.04
N GLU A 86 -31.57 -20.99 9.66
CA GLU A 86 -32.52 -20.31 10.55
C GLU A 86 -33.81 -19.92 9.81
N SER A 87 -33.69 -19.41 8.59
CA SER A 87 -34.85 -19.05 7.75
C SER A 87 -35.56 -20.27 7.13
N ASN A 88 -35.05 -21.49 7.32
CA ASN A 88 -35.57 -22.73 6.73
C ASN A 88 -35.58 -23.90 7.74
N SER A 89 -36.11 -23.65 8.95
CA SER A 89 -36.05 -24.58 10.09
C SER A 89 -36.56 -26.00 9.78
N ASP A 90 -37.66 -26.14 9.04
CA ASP A 90 -38.31 -27.43 8.78
C ASP A 90 -37.44 -28.34 7.88
N LEU A 91 -36.75 -27.74 6.90
CA LEU A 91 -35.85 -28.46 5.99
C LEU A 91 -34.44 -28.63 6.57
N ALA A 92 -34.07 -27.83 7.57
CA ALA A 92 -32.76 -27.88 8.18
C ALA A 92 -32.51 -29.20 8.96
N ILE A 93 -33.57 -29.92 9.34
CA ILE A 93 -33.46 -31.26 9.95
C ILE A 93 -32.71 -32.25 9.02
N LEU A 94 -32.94 -32.19 7.71
CA LEU A 94 -32.22 -33.03 6.75
C LEU A 94 -30.73 -32.68 6.68
N ALA A 95 -30.40 -31.40 6.81
CA ALA A 95 -29.01 -30.94 6.90
C ALA A 95 -28.34 -31.44 8.19
N ILE A 96 -29.04 -31.43 9.33
CA ILE A 96 -28.55 -31.97 10.61
C ILE A 96 -28.19 -33.45 10.45
N ASN A 97 -29.10 -34.27 9.92
CA ASN A 97 -28.86 -35.71 9.73
C ASN A 97 -27.65 -35.98 8.83
N THR A 98 -27.47 -35.17 7.77
CA THR A 98 -26.34 -35.29 6.85
C THR A 98 -25.03 -34.91 7.54
N LEU A 99 -25.01 -33.80 8.29
CA LEU A 99 -23.85 -33.37 9.06
C LEU A 99 -23.49 -34.39 10.16
N GLN A 100 -24.48 -34.98 10.84
CA GLN A 100 -24.24 -36.02 11.84
C GLN A 100 -23.66 -37.30 11.23
N LYS A 101 -24.11 -37.67 10.02
CA LYS A 101 -23.51 -38.78 9.26
C LYS A 101 -22.06 -38.47 8.92
N ASP A 102 -21.80 -37.29 8.37
CA ASP A 102 -20.44 -36.86 8.01
C ASP A 102 -19.51 -36.69 9.21
N CYS A 103 -20.03 -36.42 10.41
CA CYS A 103 -19.24 -36.45 11.65
C CYS A 103 -18.67 -37.86 11.94
N ARG A 104 -19.10 -38.88 11.21
CA ARG A 104 -18.61 -40.28 11.29
C ARG A 104 -17.96 -40.76 10.00
N ASP A 105 -17.62 -39.85 9.09
CA ASP A 105 -16.95 -40.16 7.82
C ASP A 105 -15.53 -40.71 8.06
N ASP A 106 -14.98 -41.49 7.12
CA ASP A 106 -13.62 -42.02 7.21
C ASP A 106 -12.56 -40.90 7.11
N ASP A 107 -12.84 -39.83 6.35
CA ASP A 107 -11.95 -38.69 6.20
C ASP A 107 -12.06 -37.73 7.41
N PRO A 108 -10.98 -37.55 8.20
CA PRO A 108 -10.98 -36.62 9.33
C PRO A 108 -11.26 -35.16 8.94
N MET A 109 -10.94 -34.75 7.70
CA MET A 109 -11.23 -33.40 7.21
C MET A 109 -12.73 -33.20 7.01
N ILE A 110 -13.45 -34.23 6.54
CA ILE A 110 -14.91 -34.21 6.43
C ILE A 110 -15.54 -34.22 7.82
N ARG A 111 -15.09 -35.11 8.73
CA ARG A 111 -15.58 -35.15 10.11
C ARG A 111 -15.47 -33.80 10.82
N GLY A 112 -14.28 -33.19 10.80
CA GLY A 112 -14.06 -31.90 11.44
C GLY A 112 -14.84 -30.75 10.77
N LEU A 113 -14.92 -30.73 9.44
CA LEU A 113 -15.70 -29.73 8.71
C LEU A 113 -17.20 -29.84 9.02
N ALA A 114 -17.75 -31.06 9.08
CA ALA A 114 -19.13 -31.32 9.42
C ALA A 114 -19.44 -30.94 10.88
N LEU A 115 -18.58 -31.33 11.82
CA LEU A 115 -18.71 -30.98 13.24
C LEU A 115 -18.71 -29.46 13.45
N ARG A 116 -17.77 -28.75 12.83
CA ARG A 116 -17.71 -27.28 12.88
C ARG A 116 -18.99 -26.64 12.34
N SER A 117 -19.51 -27.16 11.24
CA SER A 117 -20.70 -26.63 10.58
C SER A 117 -21.96 -26.91 11.41
N LEU A 118 -22.08 -28.13 11.96
CA LEU A 118 -23.14 -28.53 12.88
C LEU A 118 -23.18 -27.60 14.11
N CYS A 119 -22.02 -27.35 14.74
CA CYS A 119 -21.90 -26.43 15.88
C CYS A 119 -22.16 -24.95 15.52
N SER A 120 -22.32 -24.61 14.25
CA SER A 120 -22.60 -23.24 13.81
C SER A 120 -24.02 -23.05 13.28
N LEU A 121 -24.84 -24.11 13.26
CA LEU A 121 -26.25 -24.01 12.90
C LEU A 121 -27.03 -23.32 14.02
N SER A 122 -27.71 -22.22 13.68
CA SER A 122 -28.55 -21.46 14.60
C SER A 122 -30.00 -21.95 14.54
N LEU A 123 -30.27 -23.12 15.13
CA LEU A 123 -31.61 -23.71 15.18
C LEU A 123 -32.03 -23.95 16.64
N ALA A 124 -33.34 -23.86 16.90
CA ALA A 124 -33.90 -24.25 18.20
C ALA A 124 -33.68 -25.75 18.45
N ASN A 125 -33.44 -26.14 19.70
CA ASN A 125 -33.29 -27.54 20.15
C ASN A 125 -32.09 -28.31 19.55
N MET A 126 -31.02 -27.60 19.16
CA MET A 126 -29.79 -28.24 18.62
C MET A 126 -28.99 -29.05 19.64
N VAL A 127 -29.22 -28.83 20.94
CA VAL A 127 -28.45 -29.44 22.03
C VAL A 127 -28.44 -30.96 21.95
N GLU A 128 -29.60 -31.59 21.69
CA GLU A 128 -29.75 -33.05 21.61
C GLU A 128 -28.94 -33.67 20.45
N TYR A 129 -28.73 -32.90 19.37
CA TYR A 129 -27.96 -33.34 18.20
C TYR A 129 -26.47 -33.05 18.34
N LEU A 130 -26.12 -31.95 18.99
CA LEU A 130 -24.75 -31.47 19.17
C LEU A 130 -24.01 -32.23 20.26
N GLN A 131 -24.64 -32.45 21.42
CA GLN A 131 -23.99 -33.05 22.59
C GLN A 131 -23.37 -34.42 22.25
N PRO A 132 -24.07 -35.38 21.62
CA PRO A 132 -23.47 -36.69 21.29
C PRO A 132 -22.41 -36.62 20.20
N ALA A 133 -22.50 -35.63 19.30
CA ALA A 133 -21.53 -35.44 18.22
C ALA A 133 -20.21 -34.86 18.74
N VAL A 134 -20.30 -33.84 19.60
CA VAL A 134 -19.14 -33.23 20.26
C VAL A 134 -18.47 -34.24 21.21
N GLN A 135 -19.26 -34.97 22.01
CA GLN A 135 -18.72 -35.96 22.95
C GLN A 135 -17.86 -37.01 22.24
N ARG A 136 -18.37 -37.63 21.16
CA ARG A 136 -17.58 -38.59 20.37
C ARG A 136 -16.33 -37.96 19.74
N ALA A 137 -16.46 -36.75 19.23
CA ALA A 137 -15.37 -36.08 18.52
C ALA A 137 -14.21 -35.65 19.44
N LEU A 138 -14.46 -35.48 20.75
CA LEU A 138 -13.40 -35.26 21.75
C LEU A 138 -12.47 -36.48 21.90
N GLU A 139 -12.94 -37.67 21.54
CA GLU A 139 -12.18 -38.93 21.61
C GLU A 139 -11.74 -39.44 20.22
N ASP A 140 -11.88 -38.60 19.17
CA ASP A 140 -11.47 -38.98 17.81
C ASP A 140 -9.97 -39.27 17.72
N VAL A 141 -9.57 -40.21 16.87
CA VAL A 141 -8.15 -40.54 16.64
C VAL A 141 -7.35 -39.37 16.06
N ASN A 142 -7.99 -38.48 15.30
CA ASN A 142 -7.33 -37.37 14.62
C ASN A 142 -7.40 -36.06 15.43
N GLY A 143 -6.24 -35.43 15.64
CA GLY A 143 -6.13 -34.18 16.40
C GLY A 143 -6.94 -33.01 15.83
N TYR A 144 -7.14 -32.94 14.50
CA TYR A 144 -7.97 -31.89 13.89
C TYR A 144 -9.44 -31.96 14.34
N VAL A 145 -9.97 -33.17 14.46
CA VAL A 145 -11.35 -33.41 14.89
C VAL A 145 -11.50 -33.09 16.37
N ARG A 146 -10.59 -33.59 17.23
CA ARG A 146 -10.57 -33.26 18.66
C ARG A 146 -10.48 -31.76 18.91
N LYS A 147 -9.58 -31.06 18.23
CA LYS A 147 -9.46 -29.59 18.28
C LYS A 147 -10.78 -28.91 17.93
N THR A 148 -11.47 -29.40 16.91
CA THR A 148 -12.76 -28.84 16.49
C THR A 148 -13.85 -29.12 17.53
N ALA A 149 -13.83 -30.29 18.14
CA ALA A 149 -14.75 -30.68 19.21
C ALA A 149 -14.59 -29.80 20.46
N VAL A 150 -13.37 -29.43 20.83
CA VAL A 150 -13.09 -28.48 21.93
C VAL A 150 -13.82 -27.15 21.72
N ILE A 151 -13.76 -26.58 20.51
CA ILE A 151 -14.52 -25.36 20.18
C ILE A 151 -16.04 -25.63 20.21
N GLY A 152 -16.46 -26.83 19.82
CA GLY A 152 -17.85 -27.28 19.96
C GLY A 152 -18.35 -27.28 21.41
N VAL A 153 -17.52 -27.68 22.38
CA VAL A 153 -17.86 -27.62 23.82
C VAL A 153 -18.11 -26.18 24.28
N VAL A 154 -17.25 -25.22 23.87
CA VAL A 154 -17.43 -23.81 24.22
C VAL A 154 -18.76 -23.27 23.64
N LYS A 155 -19.08 -23.65 22.40
CA LYS A 155 -20.37 -23.25 21.79
C LYS A 155 -21.56 -23.88 22.49
N LEU A 156 -21.47 -25.16 22.89
CA LEU A 156 -22.49 -25.82 23.71
C LEU A 156 -22.66 -25.11 25.05
N PHE A 157 -21.58 -24.66 25.68
CA PHE A 157 -21.63 -23.92 26.93
C PHE A 157 -22.42 -22.61 26.79
N TYR A 158 -22.22 -21.85 25.70
CA TYR A 158 -23.01 -20.63 25.46
C TYR A 158 -24.49 -20.90 25.18
N ILE A 159 -24.84 -22.07 24.63
CA ILE A 159 -26.24 -22.44 24.36
C ILE A 159 -26.91 -22.96 25.63
N SER A 160 -26.25 -23.86 26.35
CA SER A 160 -26.76 -24.51 27.57
C SER A 160 -25.60 -24.88 28.50
N PRO A 161 -25.23 -24.00 29.44
CA PRO A 161 -24.13 -24.25 30.38
C PRO A 161 -24.28 -25.55 31.16
N SER A 162 -25.50 -25.85 31.62
CA SER A 162 -25.84 -27.06 32.40
C SER A 162 -25.43 -28.36 31.70
N VAL A 163 -25.53 -28.42 30.36
CA VAL A 163 -25.17 -29.60 29.59
C VAL A 163 -23.68 -29.86 29.65
N VAL A 164 -22.84 -28.82 29.70
CA VAL A 164 -21.38 -28.98 29.78
C VAL A 164 -20.95 -29.33 31.21
N THR A 165 -21.63 -28.82 32.23
CA THR A 165 -21.28 -29.04 33.64
C THR A 165 -21.85 -30.34 34.22
N GLU A 166 -23.04 -30.78 33.79
CA GLU A 166 -23.74 -31.96 34.31
C GLU A 166 -23.44 -33.24 33.53
N THR A 167 -22.80 -33.13 32.35
CA THR A 167 -22.37 -34.29 31.56
C THR A 167 -20.85 -34.48 31.62
N ASP A 168 -20.35 -35.57 31.05
CA ASP A 168 -18.91 -35.88 31.01
C ASP A 168 -18.08 -34.92 30.13
N LEU A 169 -18.68 -33.94 29.45
CA LEU A 169 -17.97 -33.03 28.55
C LEU A 169 -16.85 -32.23 29.25
N LEU A 170 -17.11 -31.69 30.45
CA LEU A 170 -16.08 -30.96 31.21
C LEU A 170 -14.93 -31.87 31.70
N PRO A 171 -15.20 -33.04 32.32
CA PRO A 171 -14.15 -34.03 32.61
C PRO A 171 -13.33 -34.44 31.38
N MET A 172 -14.00 -34.69 30.24
CA MET A 172 -13.34 -35.03 28.98
C MET A 172 -12.43 -33.90 28.49
N LEU A 173 -12.89 -32.66 28.57
CA LEU A 173 -12.12 -31.48 28.20
C LEU A 173 -10.87 -31.33 29.08
N LYS A 174 -10.98 -31.57 30.40
CA LYS A 174 -9.83 -31.56 31.32
C LYS A 174 -8.77 -32.60 30.95
N ARG A 175 -9.16 -33.81 30.50
CA ARG A 175 -8.21 -34.84 30.03
C ARG A 175 -7.40 -34.40 28.80
N LEU A 176 -7.99 -33.60 27.91
CA LEU A 176 -7.35 -33.13 26.67
C LEU A 176 -6.26 -32.07 26.91
N VAL A 177 -6.03 -31.61 28.14
CA VAL A 177 -4.87 -30.76 28.47
C VAL A 177 -3.56 -31.53 28.29
N SER A 178 -3.60 -32.86 28.42
CA SER A 178 -2.45 -33.75 28.25
C SER A 178 -2.42 -34.44 26.88
N ASP A 179 -3.16 -33.94 25.89
CA ASP A 179 -3.23 -34.52 24.54
C ASP A 179 -1.86 -34.52 23.83
N SER A 180 -1.65 -35.47 22.90
CA SER A 180 -0.41 -35.54 22.11
C SER A 180 -0.28 -34.42 21.08
N ASP A 181 -1.40 -33.85 20.61
CA ASP A 181 -1.43 -32.76 19.64
C ASP A 181 -1.43 -31.38 20.32
N ALA A 182 -0.39 -30.58 20.05
CA ALA A 182 -0.20 -29.27 20.65
C ALA A 182 -1.32 -28.26 20.34
N HIS A 183 -2.00 -28.38 19.19
CA HIS A 183 -3.12 -27.52 18.85
C HIS A 183 -4.38 -27.91 19.62
N VAL A 184 -4.62 -29.20 19.87
CA VAL A 184 -5.71 -29.65 20.75
C VAL A 184 -5.53 -29.03 22.13
N VAL A 185 -4.36 -29.25 22.74
CA VAL A 185 -4.02 -28.73 24.07
C VAL A 185 -4.19 -27.20 24.16
N SER A 186 -3.68 -26.43 23.18
CA SER A 186 -3.79 -24.96 23.19
C SER A 186 -5.25 -24.47 23.17
N ASN A 187 -6.10 -25.14 22.38
CA ASN A 187 -7.52 -24.80 22.31
C ASN A 187 -8.25 -25.28 23.57
N THR A 188 -7.86 -26.43 24.14
CA THR A 188 -8.42 -26.97 25.39
C THR A 188 -8.18 -26.02 26.55
N ILE A 189 -6.95 -25.52 26.71
CA ILE A 189 -6.62 -24.54 27.76
C ILE A 189 -7.51 -23.30 27.63
N SER A 190 -7.66 -22.77 26.41
CA SER A 190 -8.49 -21.59 26.17
C SER A 190 -9.97 -21.87 26.44
N ALA A 191 -10.45 -23.06 26.09
CA ALA A 191 -11.83 -23.49 26.35
C ALA A 191 -12.11 -23.67 27.84
N LEU A 192 -11.19 -24.26 28.60
CA LEU A 192 -11.32 -24.43 30.05
C LEU A 192 -11.30 -23.09 30.79
N GLU A 193 -10.46 -22.14 30.36
CA GLU A 193 -10.47 -20.77 30.89
C GLU A 193 -11.82 -20.08 30.71
N GLU A 194 -12.49 -20.29 29.57
CA GLU A 194 -13.81 -19.72 29.28
C GLU A 194 -14.92 -20.43 30.07
N VAL A 195 -14.96 -21.76 30.03
CA VAL A 195 -16.01 -22.57 30.68
C VAL A 195 -15.96 -22.44 32.21
N LEU A 196 -14.76 -22.31 32.79
CA LEU A 196 -14.56 -22.17 34.23
C LEU A 196 -14.36 -20.71 34.67
N ALA A 197 -14.67 -19.74 33.81
CA ALA A 197 -14.44 -18.32 34.11
C ALA A 197 -15.12 -17.87 35.43
N SER A 198 -16.31 -18.41 35.74
CA SER A 198 -17.01 -18.15 37.00
C SER A 198 -16.29 -18.67 38.25
N GLU A 199 -15.42 -19.66 38.10
CA GLU A 199 -14.63 -20.30 39.17
C GLU A 199 -13.18 -19.75 39.25
N GLY A 200 -12.86 -18.70 38.48
CA GLY A 200 -11.50 -18.15 38.37
C GLY A 200 -10.65 -18.79 37.27
N GLY A 201 -11.25 -19.62 36.41
CA GLY A 201 -10.60 -20.31 35.30
C GLY A 201 -9.95 -21.64 35.71
N TYR A 202 -9.15 -22.21 34.82
CA TYR A 202 -8.54 -23.51 35.03
C TYR A 202 -7.31 -23.42 35.93
N HIS A 203 -7.28 -24.24 36.98
CA HIS A 203 -6.15 -24.37 37.90
C HIS A 203 -5.41 -25.67 37.57
N PRO A 204 -4.17 -25.60 37.06
CA PRO A 204 -3.43 -26.78 36.63
C PRO A 204 -2.77 -27.49 37.84
N THR A 205 -2.63 -28.81 37.76
CA THR A 205 -1.87 -29.61 38.73
C THR A 205 -0.37 -29.59 38.40
N GLU A 206 0.47 -29.99 39.35
CA GLU A 206 1.93 -30.15 39.16
C GLU A 206 2.26 -31.06 37.96
N GLU A 207 1.57 -32.20 37.85
CA GLU A 207 1.73 -33.15 36.76
C GLU A 207 1.44 -32.50 35.39
N VAL A 208 0.38 -31.69 35.32
CA VAL A 208 -0.03 -30.99 34.09
C VAL A 208 0.97 -29.90 33.72
N ILE A 209 1.39 -29.06 34.67
CA ILE A 209 2.38 -28.01 34.42
C ILE A 209 3.70 -28.61 33.95
N THR A 210 4.20 -29.64 34.65
CA THR A 210 5.44 -30.32 34.31
C THR A 210 5.35 -30.93 32.90
N ALA A 211 4.24 -31.61 32.58
CA ALA A 211 4.02 -32.16 31.26
C ALA A 211 4.00 -31.08 30.18
N LEU A 212 3.32 -29.93 30.39
CA LEU A 212 3.23 -28.84 29.41
C LEU A 212 4.58 -28.13 29.21
N LEU A 213 5.31 -27.86 30.29
CA LEU A 213 6.61 -27.19 30.24
C LEU A 213 7.66 -28.02 29.51
N ASN A 214 7.70 -29.34 29.74
CA ASN A 214 8.64 -30.25 29.07
C ASN A 214 8.50 -30.29 27.54
N ARG A 215 7.34 -29.91 27.01
CA ARG A 215 7.06 -29.84 25.55
C ARG A 215 6.74 -28.43 25.07
N ILE A 216 6.98 -27.38 25.87
CA ILE A 216 6.56 -26.00 25.54
C ILE A 216 7.07 -25.51 24.18
N MET A 217 8.24 -25.99 23.75
CA MET A 217 8.83 -25.67 22.44
C MET A 217 8.07 -26.28 21.24
N HIS A 218 7.24 -27.30 21.45
CA HIS A 218 6.42 -27.92 20.39
C HIS A 218 5.11 -27.17 20.12
N PHE A 219 4.77 -26.17 20.94
CA PHE A 219 3.57 -25.35 20.77
C PHE A 219 3.84 -24.13 19.89
N SER A 220 2.82 -23.69 19.16
CA SER A 220 2.82 -22.36 18.53
C SER A 220 2.97 -21.25 19.57
N GLU A 221 3.42 -20.07 19.17
CA GLU A 221 3.60 -18.90 20.06
C GLU A 221 2.35 -18.57 20.89
N TRP A 222 1.15 -18.68 20.28
CA TRP A 222 -0.13 -18.51 20.97
C TRP A 222 -0.37 -19.56 22.04
N GLY A 223 -0.01 -20.81 21.76
CA GLY A 223 -0.08 -21.93 22.70
C GLY A 223 0.90 -21.78 23.85
N GLN A 224 2.13 -21.35 23.57
CA GLN A 224 3.13 -21.00 24.58
C GLN A 224 2.60 -19.91 25.51
N CYS A 225 2.03 -18.82 24.98
CA CYS A 225 1.42 -17.77 25.78
C CYS A 225 0.23 -18.26 26.63
N ALA A 226 -0.54 -19.25 26.17
CA ALA A 226 -1.61 -19.85 26.97
C ALA A 226 -1.05 -20.67 28.14
N ILE A 227 -0.02 -21.48 27.91
CA ILE A 227 0.66 -22.26 28.95
C ILE A 227 1.33 -21.35 29.98
N LEU A 228 2.03 -20.30 29.53
CA LEU A 228 2.67 -19.33 30.42
C LEU A 228 1.65 -18.59 31.28
N ARG A 229 0.45 -18.29 30.76
CA ARG A 229 -0.64 -17.75 31.57
C ARG A 229 -1.15 -18.73 32.61
N LEU A 230 -1.29 -20.02 32.28
CA LEU A 230 -1.64 -21.05 33.27
C LEU A 230 -0.61 -21.18 34.37
N LEU A 231 0.68 -21.09 34.03
CA LEU A 231 1.76 -21.15 35.02
C LEU A 231 1.63 -20.05 36.08
N THR A 232 1.11 -18.86 35.73
CA THR A 232 0.86 -17.79 36.73
C THR A 232 -0.24 -18.12 37.74
N LYS A 233 -1.03 -19.18 37.52
CA LYS A 233 -2.05 -19.68 38.45
C LYS A 233 -1.59 -20.89 39.27
N TYR A 234 -0.38 -21.39 39.00
CA TYR A 234 0.19 -22.55 39.69
C TYR A 234 1.06 -22.10 40.86
N ALA A 235 0.84 -22.69 42.03
CA ALA A 235 1.66 -22.43 43.21
C ALA A 235 2.89 -23.36 43.20
N VAL A 236 4.07 -22.78 42.99
CA VAL A 236 5.34 -23.52 43.00
C VAL A 236 5.65 -24.01 44.42
N ALA A 237 5.94 -25.30 44.57
CA ALA A 237 6.04 -26.00 45.85
C ALA A 237 7.38 -25.76 46.58
N GLY A 238 8.44 -25.30 45.89
CA GLY A 238 9.72 -25.00 46.53
C GLY A 238 10.79 -24.41 45.60
N GLU A 239 11.97 -24.09 46.18
CA GLU A 239 13.06 -23.45 45.44
C GLU A 239 13.61 -24.29 44.29
N ALA A 240 13.72 -25.62 44.48
CA ALA A 240 14.21 -26.52 43.43
C ALA A 240 13.32 -26.47 42.18
N GLU A 241 12.00 -26.58 42.38
CA GLU A 241 11.02 -26.51 41.28
C GLU A 241 11.02 -25.13 40.61
N MET A 242 11.16 -24.05 41.40
CA MET A 242 11.31 -22.69 40.85
C MET A 242 12.50 -22.60 39.88
N PHE A 243 13.68 -23.10 40.28
CA PHE A 243 14.87 -23.08 39.43
C PHE A 243 14.70 -23.96 38.18
N ASP A 244 14.08 -25.13 38.31
CA ASP A 244 13.80 -26.02 37.17
C ASP A 244 12.87 -25.36 36.15
N ILE A 245 11.79 -24.71 36.62
CA ILE A 245 10.88 -23.94 35.76
C ILE A 245 11.65 -22.80 35.07
N MET A 246 12.44 -22.02 35.82
CA MET A 246 13.22 -20.91 35.24
C MET A 246 14.21 -21.40 34.19
N ASN A 247 14.85 -22.55 34.40
CA ASN A 247 15.79 -23.14 33.44
C ASN A 247 15.09 -23.57 32.14
N ILE A 248 13.90 -24.18 32.22
CA ILE A 248 13.11 -24.55 31.05
C ILE A 248 12.71 -23.30 30.25
N LEU A 249 12.29 -22.24 30.95
CA LEU A 249 11.81 -20.99 30.34
C LEU A 249 12.93 -20.11 29.77
N ASP A 250 14.19 -20.29 30.17
CA ASP A 250 15.33 -19.50 29.66
C ASP A 250 15.48 -19.64 28.13
N GLY A 251 15.20 -20.82 27.59
CA GLY A 251 15.17 -21.06 26.15
C GLY A 251 14.16 -20.19 25.39
N LEU A 252 13.05 -19.82 26.03
CA LEU A 252 11.99 -19.00 25.43
C LEU A 252 12.35 -17.51 25.36
N LEU A 253 13.28 -17.03 26.19
CA LEU A 253 13.78 -15.65 26.13
C LEU A 253 14.52 -15.33 24.82
N LYS A 254 14.98 -16.35 24.09
CA LYS A 254 15.72 -16.20 22.83
C LYS A 254 14.81 -16.18 21.60
N GLN A 255 13.49 -16.32 21.77
CA GLN A 255 12.54 -16.33 20.65
C GLN A 255 12.26 -14.92 20.12
N SER A 256 11.84 -14.85 18.85
CA SER A 256 11.47 -13.59 18.19
C SER A 256 10.11 -13.04 18.61
N SER A 257 9.28 -13.83 19.30
CA SER A 257 7.93 -13.44 19.69
C SER A 257 7.94 -12.59 20.95
N SER A 258 7.58 -11.30 20.83
CA SER A 258 7.53 -10.39 21.98
C SER A 258 6.51 -10.82 23.03
N ALA A 259 5.38 -11.41 22.63
CA ALA A 259 4.35 -11.89 23.54
C ALA A 259 4.88 -13.02 24.46
N VAL A 260 5.66 -13.94 23.90
CA VAL A 260 6.26 -15.05 24.66
C VAL A 260 7.32 -14.52 25.62
N VAL A 261 8.27 -13.72 25.12
CA VAL A 261 9.36 -13.19 25.95
C VAL A 261 8.85 -12.29 27.08
N LEU A 262 7.84 -11.44 26.81
CA LEU A 262 7.22 -10.61 27.86
C LEU A 262 6.43 -11.45 28.86
N SER A 263 5.81 -12.54 28.43
CA SER A 263 5.13 -13.48 29.35
C SER A 263 6.13 -14.18 30.27
N VAL A 264 7.27 -14.64 29.73
CA VAL A 264 8.37 -15.21 30.52
C VAL A 264 8.97 -14.17 31.46
N THR A 265 9.14 -12.94 30.99
CA THR A 265 9.60 -11.80 31.81
C THR A 265 8.71 -11.59 33.02
N LYS A 266 7.38 -11.61 32.83
CA LYS A 266 6.41 -11.50 33.92
C LYS A 266 6.57 -12.64 34.93
N ILE A 267 6.70 -13.88 34.46
CA ILE A 267 6.87 -15.06 35.33
C ILE A 267 8.19 -14.97 36.12
N PHE A 268 9.30 -14.60 35.49
CA PHE A 268 10.59 -14.49 36.18
C PHE A 268 10.56 -13.45 37.30
N VAL A 269 9.89 -12.33 37.07
CA VAL A 269 9.70 -11.27 38.09
C VAL A 269 8.78 -11.74 39.21
N ASP A 270 7.74 -12.51 38.89
CA ASP A 270 6.78 -13.01 39.88
C ASP A 270 7.39 -14.09 40.79
N LEU A 271 8.07 -15.08 40.20
CA LEU A 271 8.77 -16.15 40.92
C LEU A 271 9.87 -15.60 41.85
N THR A 272 10.53 -14.51 41.45
CA THR A 272 11.59 -13.88 42.26
C THR A 272 11.08 -12.71 43.12
N SER A 273 9.78 -12.46 43.18
CA SER A 273 9.19 -11.28 43.84
C SER A 273 9.64 -11.06 45.30
N ASN A 274 9.86 -12.15 46.05
CA ASN A 274 10.30 -12.14 47.44
C ASN A 274 11.82 -12.33 47.62
N ARG A 275 12.61 -12.28 46.54
CA ARG A 275 14.05 -12.60 46.52
C ARG A 275 14.87 -11.52 45.81
N PRO A 276 15.26 -10.44 46.52
CA PRO A 276 16.02 -9.34 45.95
C PRO A 276 17.37 -9.76 45.34
N ASP A 277 17.99 -10.80 45.92
CA ASP A 277 19.23 -11.42 45.45
C ASP A 277 19.08 -12.00 44.03
N LEU A 278 17.97 -12.69 43.76
CA LEU A 278 17.71 -13.32 42.45
C LEU A 278 17.13 -12.34 41.43
N GLN A 279 16.44 -11.29 41.88
CA GLN A 279 15.87 -10.26 40.99
C GLN A 279 16.93 -9.54 40.17
N GLN A 280 18.10 -9.26 40.77
CA GLN A 280 19.20 -8.61 40.06
C GLN A 280 19.72 -9.50 38.92
N ASP A 281 19.90 -10.80 39.18
CA ASP A 281 20.33 -11.77 38.18
C ASP A 281 19.30 -11.94 37.06
N VAL A 282 18.00 -11.98 37.41
CA VAL A 282 16.91 -12.01 36.43
C VAL A 282 16.94 -10.77 35.53
N LEU A 283 17.09 -9.57 36.09
CA LEU A 283 17.16 -8.34 35.30
C LEU A 283 18.37 -8.31 34.36
N GLN A 284 19.52 -8.83 34.78
CA GLN A 284 20.68 -8.98 33.90
C GLN A 284 20.42 -9.96 32.75
N ARG A 285 19.76 -11.09 33.02
CA ARG A 285 19.38 -12.07 32.00
C ARG A 285 18.37 -11.51 30.99
N LEU A 286 17.42 -10.69 31.43
CA LEU A 286 16.38 -10.08 30.58
C LEU A 286 16.91 -8.95 29.69
N LYS A 287 18.05 -8.34 30.04
CA LYS A 287 18.63 -7.20 29.32
C LYS A 287 18.81 -7.47 27.83
N GLY A 288 19.48 -8.57 27.47
CA GLY A 288 19.72 -8.93 26.06
C GLY A 288 18.42 -9.14 25.28
N PRO A 289 17.55 -10.08 25.69
CA PRO A 289 16.26 -10.35 25.06
C PRO A 289 15.38 -9.12 24.85
N LEU A 290 15.22 -8.28 25.88
CA LEU A 290 14.37 -7.08 25.80
C LEU A 290 14.96 -6.02 24.85
N LEU A 291 16.29 -5.86 24.83
CA LEU A 291 16.96 -4.97 23.87
C LEU A 291 16.83 -5.48 22.43
N THR A 292 16.93 -6.80 22.23
CA THR A 292 16.72 -7.42 20.92
C THR A 292 15.28 -7.22 20.43
N LEU A 293 14.28 -7.39 21.29
CA LEU A 293 12.87 -7.16 20.92
C LEU A 293 12.55 -5.68 20.69
N MET A 294 13.17 -4.78 21.47
CA MET A 294 13.05 -3.35 21.24
C MET A 294 13.59 -2.96 19.85
N ALA A 295 14.61 -3.65 19.37
CA ALA A 295 15.20 -3.45 18.04
C ALA A 295 14.40 -4.10 16.89
N ALA A 296 13.22 -4.70 17.15
CA ALA A 296 12.37 -5.27 16.12
C ALA A 296 11.73 -4.19 15.22
N ALA A 297 11.37 -4.55 13.98
CA ALA A 297 10.96 -3.63 12.91
C ALA A 297 9.59 -2.92 13.10
N SER A 298 8.86 -3.15 14.20
CA SER A 298 7.56 -2.52 14.48
C SER A 298 7.65 -1.56 15.66
N THR A 299 7.27 -0.31 15.42
CA THR A 299 7.27 0.77 16.41
C THR A 299 6.31 0.53 17.57
N GLU A 300 5.18 -0.13 17.34
CA GLU A 300 4.18 -0.50 18.33
C GLU A 300 4.75 -1.54 19.30
N LEU A 301 5.49 -2.52 18.76
CA LEU A 301 6.19 -3.52 19.55
C LEU A 301 7.29 -2.85 20.41
N SER A 302 8.13 -2.00 19.79
CA SER A 302 9.19 -1.30 20.51
C SER A 302 8.64 -0.41 21.63
N TYR A 303 7.55 0.31 21.39
CA TYR A 303 6.88 1.11 22.44
C TYR A 303 6.39 0.22 23.58
N THR A 304 5.71 -0.89 23.27
CA THR A 304 5.22 -1.83 24.29
C THR A 304 6.38 -2.40 25.11
N VAL A 305 7.46 -2.83 24.46
CA VAL A 305 8.67 -3.34 25.14
C VAL A 305 9.33 -2.25 25.99
N LEU A 306 9.42 -1.01 25.49
CA LEU A 306 9.96 0.12 26.25
C LEU A 306 9.13 0.46 27.48
N VAL A 307 7.80 0.40 27.40
CA VAL A 307 6.91 0.58 28.58
C VAL A 307 7.17 -0.51 29.62
N HIS A 308 7.39 -1.76 29.20
CA HIS A 308 7.73 -2.84 30.12
C HIS A 308 9.13 -2.67 30.71
N ILE A 309 10.14 -2.27 29.92
CA ILE A 309 11.48 -1.92 30.41
C ILE A 309 11.39 -0.79 31.43
N HIS A 310 10.64 0.28 31.13
CA HIS A 310 10.43 1.40 32.05
C HIS A 310 9.75 0.94 33.34
N ALA A 311 8.74 0.08 33.27
CA ALA A 311 8.08 -0.48 34.45
C ALA A 311 9.04 -1.34 35.30
N LEU A 312 9.89 -2.15 34.67
CA LEU A 312 10.92 -2.94 35.33
C LEU A 312 11.97 -2.05 36.02
N LEU A 313 12.43 -0.99 35.33
CA LEU A 313 13.38 -0.03 35.88
C LEU A 313 12.78 0.82 37.00
N THR A 314 11.51 1.21 36.90
CA THR A 314 10.82 1.98 37.95
C THR A 314 10.59 1.13 39.21
N ARG A 315 10.24 -0.16 39.04
CA ARG A 315 10.17 -1.12 40.15
C ARG A 315 11.56 -1.38 40.75
N GLY A 316 12.58 -1.53 39.91
CA GLY A 316 13.98 -1.70 40.33
C GLY A 316 14.52 -0.47 41.06
N GLN A 317 14.18 0.75 40.63
CA GLN A 317 14.58 2.00 41.30
C GLN A 317 14.00 2.11 42.71
N ARG A 318 12.77 1.65 42.97
CA ARG A 318 12.24 1.60 44.34
C ARG A 318 13.01 0.66 45.28
N GLN A 319 13.74 -0.32 44.74
CA GLN A 319 14.64 -1.19 45.53
C GLN A 319 16.08 -0.65 45.57
N ILE A 320 16.53 0.06 44.53
CA ILE A 320 17.88 0.62 44.43
C ILE A 320 18.00 1.96 45.21
N GLU A 321 16.91 2.69 45.41
CA GLU A 321 16.89 3.93 46.22
C GLU A 321 17.06 3.71 47.75
N ALA A 322 17.20 2.46 48.21
CA ALA A 322 17.54 2.17 49.61
C ALA A 322 19.05 2.25 49.92
N SER A 323 19.93 2.45 48.94
CA SER A 323 21.36 2.63 49.21
C SER A 323 22.03 3.57 48.21
N THR A 324 22.36 4.77 48.71
CA THR A 324 23.41 5.70 48.24
C THR A 324 23.24 6.34 46.86
N LEU A 325 23.00 7.67 46.83
CA LEU A 325 23.97 8.67 46.34
C LEU A 325 23.44 10.11 46.51
N CYS A 326 24.01 10.90 47.42
CA CYS A 326 23.86 12.36 47.47
C CYS A 326 25.19 13.00 47.87
N ALA A 327 25.96 13.42 46.86
CA ALA A 327 27.12 14.34 46.83
C ALA A 327 27.88 13.96 45.54
N GLU A 328 28.23 14.80 44.56
CA GLU A 328 28.58 16.22 44.50
C GLU A 328 28.37 16.66 43.04
N LEU A 329 27.75 17.82 42.76
CA LEU A 329 27.99 18.58 41.51
C LEU A 329 27.60 20.06 41.72
N ARG A 330 28.59 20.91 42.02
CA ARG A 330 28.54 22.37 41.81
C ARG A 330 29.89 22.91 41.32
N GLY A 331 29.81 23.81 40.34
CA GLY A 331 30.92 24.60 39.77
C GLY A 331 31.44 24.03 38.45
N SER A 332 31.80 24.76 37.41
CA SER A 332 31.74 26.18 37.05
C SER A 332 32.38 26.28 35.65
N THR A 333 31.81 26.97 34.66
CA THR A 333 32.60 27.38 33.47
C THR A 333 32.23 28.77 32.98
N LYS A 334 33.25 29.62 32.82
CA LYS A 334 33.20 30.96 32.19
C LYS A 334 33.88 30.91 30.82
N SER A 335 33.30 31.73 29.93
CA SER A 335 33.68 32.14 28.58
C SER A 335 35.11 32.65 28.41
N HIS A 336 35.68 32.51 27.19
CA HIS A 336 36.62 33.48 26.58
C HIS A 336 36.37 33.57 25.06
N ALA A 337 36.44 34.78 24.51
CA ALA A 337 36.38 35.13 23.10
C ALA A 337 37.80 35.42 22.53
N PRO A 338 38.02 35.39 21.21
CA PRO A 338 39.30 35.79 20.59
C PRO A 338 39.30 37.21 19.99
N ALA A 339 40.52 37.72 19.77
CA ALA A 339 40.86 39.09 19.36
C ALA A 339 40.91 39.35 17.84
N THR A 340 40.99 40.65 17.53
CA THR A 340 40.73 41.45 16.33
C THR A 340 41.77 41.47 15.20
N LEU A 341 41.36 41.85 13.97
CA LEU A 341 42.12 42.66 12.99
C LEU A 341 41.16 43.51 12.10
N SER A 342 41.60 44.74 11.76
CA SER A 342 40.85 45.87 11.18
C SER A 342 40.85 45.95 9.62
N PRO A 343 40.03 46.83 8.99
CA PRO A 343 39.48 46.64 7.64
C PRO A 343 40.05 47.55 6.52
N VAL A 344 39.73 47.23 5.26
CA VAL A 344 39.81 48.15 4.11
C VAL A 344 38.56 47.98 3.21
N GLY A 345 37.88 49.09 2.90
CA GLY A 345 37.31 49.36 1.57
C GLY A 345 35.85 49.01 1.24
N MET A 346 34.93 49.85 1.73
CA MET A 346 33.51 50.10 1.38
C MET A 346 32.85 49.47 0.12
N SER A 347 31.76 48.74 0.37
CA SER A 347 30.41 49.12 -0.11
C SER A 347 29.43 48.83 1.06
N ALA A 348 28.48 49.72 1.36
CA ALA A 348 27.75 49.74 2.63
C ALA A 348 27.09 48.40 2.99
N SER A 349 27.75 47.63 3.86
CA SER A 349 27.30 46.32 4.32
C SER A 349 26.66 46.46 5.70
N ILE A 350 25.46 45.90 5.85
CA ILE A 350 24.70 45.96 7.12
C ILE A 350 25.45 45.09 8.14
N THR A 351 25.66 45.57 9.37
CA THR A 351 26.27 44.76 10.44
C THR A 351 25.22 44.18 11.38
N ARG A 352 25.57 43.15 12.14
CA ARG A 352 24.65 42.55 13.13
C ARG A 352 24.29 43.55 14.23
N GLU A 353 25.22 44.42 14.61
CA GLU A 353 24.99 45.51 15.58
C GLU A 353 24.00 46.54 15.04
N GLU A 354 24.01 46.79 13.72
CA GLU A 354 23.01 47.65 13.10
C GLU A 354 21.63 47.01 13.15
N VAL A 355 21.51 45.74 12.75
CA VAL A 355 20.24 45.00 12.84
C VAL A 355 19.69 45.00 14.27
N ALA A 356 20.54 44.81 15.28
CA ALA A 356 20.14 44.80 16.69
C ALA A 356 19.47 46.10 17.18
N LYS A 357 19.65 47.23 16.48
CA LYS A 357 18.96 48.50 16.79
C LYS A 357 17.49 48.50 16.35
N HIS A 358 17.14 47.71 15.34
CA HIS A 358 15.80 47.58 14.77
C HIS A 358 15.02 46.45 15.46
N ASN A 359 14.72 46.65 16.75
CA ASN A 359 14.13 45.63 17.64
C ASN A 359 12.76 46.00 18.22
N LYS A 360 12.06 46.97 17.63
CA LYS A 360 10.78 47.51 18.12
C LYS A 360 9.63 47.17 17.19
N GLY A 361 8.39 47.20 17.68
CA GLY A 361 7.20 46.87 16.87
C GLY A 361 6.98 47.78 15.66
N ASP A 362 7.42 49.04 15.74
CA ASP A 362 7.39 50.05 14.69
C ASP A 362 8.72 50.19 13.93
N ASP A 363 9.72 49.36 14.26
CA ASP A 363 11.03 49.29 13.60
C ASP A 363 11.69 47.92 13.89
N ALA A 364 11.39 46.92 13.05
CA ALA A 364 11.77 45.52 13.25
C ALA A 364 12.49 44.95 12.03
N TRP A 365 13.78 44.64 12.18
CA TRP A 365 14.55 43.90 11.18
C TRP A 365 14.92 42.51 11.70
N ILE A 366 15.00 41.54 10.81
CA ILE A 366 15.44 40.17 11.12
C ILE A 366 16.53 39.73 10.14
N ILE A 367 17.41 38.83 10.58
CA ILE A 367 18.37 38.15 9.69
C ILE A 367 17.85 36.75 9.36
N VAL A 368 17.86 36.38 8.09
CA VAL A 368 17.60 35.01 7.61
C VAL A 368 18.64 34.67 6.54
N ASP A 369 19.45 33.64 6.80
CA ASP A 369 20.51 33.14 5.91
C ASP A 369 21.51 34.23 5.46
N GLY A 370 21.85 35.11 6.41
CA GLY A 370 22.74 36.26 6.22
C GLY A 370 22.12 37.48 5.53
N ASP A 371 20.88 37.37 5.03
CA ASP A 371 20.13 38.50 4.47
C ASP A 371 19.30 39.20 5.54
N VAL A 372 19.22 40.53 5.48
CA VAL A 372 18.47 41.36 6.42
C VAL A 372 17.14 41.75 5.80
N TYR A 373 16.04 41.51 6.52
CA TYR A 373 14.68 41.82 6.08
C TYR A 373 14.03 42.81 7.04
N ASP A 374 13.47 43.89 6.49
CA ASP A 374 12.61 44.82 7.23
C ASP A 374 11.19 44.24 7.26
N VAL A 375 10.81 43.74 8.43
CA VAL A 375 9.53 43.09 8.66
C VAL A 375 8.52 43.99 9.37
N THR A 376 8.87 45.26 9.62
CA THR A 376 8.06 46.23 10.37
C THR A 376 6.60 46.27 9.92
N LYS A 377 6.37 46.48 8.62
CA LYS A 377 5.00 46.52 8.04
C LYS A 377 4.41 45.14 7.82
N PHE A 378 5.24 44.11 7.72
CA PHE A 378 4.82 42.74 7.44
C PHE A 378 4.35 42.01 8.70
N ALA A 379 4.88 42.36 9.88
CA ALA A 379 4.54 41.72 11.13
C ALA A 379 3.03 41.76 11.44
N GLY A 380 2.33 42.85 11.06
CA GLY A 380 0.88 42.98 11.23
C GLY A 380 0.03 42.05 10.35
N VAL A 381 0.60 41.53 9.25
CA VAL A 381 -0.09 40.65 8.29
C VAL A 381 0.52 39.25 8.23
N HIS A 382 1.47 38.95 9.13
CA HIS A 382 2.12 37.64 9.18
C HIS A 382 1.12 36.56 9.64
N PRO A 383 0.96 35.44 8.91
CA PRO A 383 -0.03 34.41 9.24
C PRO A 383 0.14 33.75 10.61
N GLY A 384 1.37 33.72 11.15
CA GLY A 384 1.65 33.24 12.51
C GLY A 384 1.33 34.26 13.62
N GLY A 385 0.85 35.44 13.27
CA GLY A 385 0.66 36.55 14.18
C GLY A 385 1.92 37.41 14.35
N THR A 386 1.70 38.65 14.78
CA THR A 386 2.72 39.69 14.91
C THR A 386 3.77 39.35 15.96
N GLN A 387 3.35 38.82 17.11
CA GLN A 387 4.25 38.57 18.25
C GLN A 387 5.37 37.59 17.90
N ILE A 388 5.07 36.52 17.17
CA ILE A 388 6.07 35.52 16.76
C ILE A 388 7.20 36.16 15.93
N LEU A 389 6.86 37.09 15.04
CA LEU A 389 7.87 37.73 14.19
C LEU A 389 8.68 38.77 14.97
N LEU A 390 8.04 39.48 15.91
CA LEU A 390 8.70 40.49 16.76
C LEU A 390 9.64 39.88 17.81
N GLU A 391 9.45 38.62 18.22
CA GLU A 391 10.40 37.90 19.09
C GLU A 391 11.82 37.83 18.49
N TYR A 392 11.91 37.88 17.16
CA TYR A 392 13.15 37.88 16.39
C TYR A 392 13.61 39.26 15.96
N ALA A 393 12.89 40.33 16.29
CA ALA A 393 13.30 41.69 15.92
C ALA A 393 14.70 42.01 16.49
N GLY A 394 15.59 42.46 15.61
CA GLY A 394 16.99 42.70 15.90
C GLY A 394 17.87 41.45 15.99
N LYS A 395 17.37 40.26 15.64
CA LYS A 395 18.06 38.97 15.82
C LYS A 395 18.19 38.16 14.53
N ASP A 396 19.00 37.12 14.62
CA ASP A 396 19.12 36.08 13.60
C ASP A 396 18.06 35.00 13.80
N ALA A 397 17.14 34.92 12.85
CA ALA A 397 16.01 33.99 12.83
C ALA A 397 16.26 32.80 11.90
N THR A 398 17.47 32.63 11.35
CA THR A 398 17.75 31.64 10.30
C THR A 398 17.34 30.23 10.69
N GLU A 399 17.70 29.80 11.90
CA GLU A 399 17.43 28.45 12.38
C GLU A 399 15.91 28.18 12.50
N ASP A 400 15.19 29.08 13.18
CA ASP A 400 13.75 28.94 13.39
C ASP A 400 12.95 29.12 12.09
N PHE A 401 13.43 29.99 11.20
CA PHE A 401 12.86 30.15 9.87
C PHE A 401 12.86 28.81 9.12
N PHE A 402 13.99 28.12 9.01
CA PHE A 402 14.07 26.81 8.34
C PHE A 402 13.43 25.67 9.14
N GLY A 403 13.15 25.87 10.43
CA GLY A 403 12.32 24.95 11.23
C GLY A 403 10.82 25.00 10.89
N LEU A 404 10.36 26.09 10.27
CA LEU A 404 8.94 26.39 10.05
C LEU A 404 8.56 26.64 8.59
N HIS A 405 9.50 27.14 7.78
CA HIS A 405 9.28 27.64 6.43
C HIS A 405 10.22 26.96 5.45
N ARG A 406 9.73 26.80 4.22
CA ARG A 406 10.60 26.42 3.10
C ARG A 406 11.36 27.65 2.63
N LEU A 407 12.54 27.43 2.08
CA LEU A 407 13.37 28.47 1.48
C LEU A 407 12.61 29.31 0.44
N GLU A 408 11.77 28.69 -0.40
CA GLU A 408 11.00 29.37 -1.46
C GLU A 408 10.10 30.51 -0.92
N VAL A 409 9.82 30.53 0.39
CA VAL A 409 9.08 31.64 1.01
C VAL A 409 9.85 32.95 0.88
N LEU A 410 11.17 32.94 0.95
CA LEU A 410 12.00 34.15 0.82
C LEU A 410 11.90 34.77 -0.57
N ASP A 411 11.74 33.97 -1.63
CA ASP A 411 11.60 34.47 -2.99
C ASP A 411 10.34 35.35 -3.14
N LYS A 412 9.25 35.02 -2.42
CA LYS A 412 8.00 35.80 -2.43
C LYS A 412 8.09 37.15 -1.72
N TYR A 413 9.05 37.28 -0.79
CA TYR A 413 9.18 38.45 0.08
C TYR A 413 10.49 39.21 -0.14
N GLN A 414 11.13 39.06 -1.30
CA GLN A 414 12.35 39.80 -1.66
C GLN A 414 12.22 41.32 -1.51
N ARG A 415 11.02 41.88 -1.68
CA ARG A 415 10.75 43.31 -1.44
C ARG A 415 11.03 43.79 -0.02
N LEU A 416 11.07 42.87 0.96
CA LEU A 416 11.38 43.17 2.36
C LEU A 416 12.89 43.17 2.62
N LYS A 417 13.69 42.63 1.70
CA LYS A 417 15.15 42.54 1.86
C LYS A 417 15.77 43.93 1.82
N LYS A 418 16.49 44.30 2.88
CA LYS A 418 17.23 45.56 3.03
C LYS A 418 18.66 45.45 2.53
N GLY A 419 19.26 44.27 2.65
CA GLY A 419 20.64 44.04 2.27
C GLY A 419 21.14 42.69 2.79
N ARG A 420 22.45 42.51 2.76
CA ARG A 420 23.13 41.33 3.28
C ARG A 420 24.14 41.76 4.34
N LEU A 421 24.36 40.90 5.33
CA LEU A 421 25.32 41.16 6.37
C LEU A 421 26.75 41.23 5.83
N ALA A 422 27.57 42.09 6.43
CA ALA A 422 28.98 42.27 6.07
C ALA A 422 29.83 41.01 6.26
N ASP A 423 29.52 40.21 7.27
CA ASP A 423 30.19 38.97 7.64
C ASP A 423 29.58 37.72 6.98
N ALA A 424 28.49 37.88 6.22
CA ALA A 424 27.86 36.76 5.53
C ALA A 424 28.64 36.40 4.26
N GLY A 425 28.80 35.09 4.01
CA GLY A 425 29.31 34.56 2.74
C GLY A 425 28.41 34.95 1.55
N PRO A 426 28.73 34.52 0.31
CA PRO A 426 27.92 34.86 -0.87
C PRO A 426 26.44 34.53 -0.68
N ALA A 427 25.56 35.36 -1.28
CA ALA A 427 24.13 35.17 -1.18
C ALA A 427 23.73 33.77 -1.66
N PRO A 428 22.85 33.06 -0.94
CA PRO A 428 22.24 31.85 -1.44
C PRO A 428 21.53 32.15 -2.76
N LYS A 429 21.68 31.28 -3.76
CA LYS A 429 20.88 31.38 -5.00
C LYS A 429 19.39 31.43 -4.67
N GLN A 430 18.58 32.12 -5.45
CA GLN A 430 17.13 32.10 -5.24
C GLN A 430 16.60 30.66 -5.40
N ALA A 431 15.50 30.31 -4.74
CA ALA A 431 15.00 28.94 -4.83
C ALA A 431 14.57 28.58 -6.26
N ALA A 432 14.04 29.56 -7.01
CA ALA A 432 13.80 29.48 -8.46
C ALA A 432 15.05 29.13 -9.29
N GLU A 433 16.24 29.58 -8.89
CA GLU A 433 17.49 29.22 -9.59
C GLU A 433 17.94 27.80 -9.22
N ARG A 434 17.71 27.38 -7.97
CA ARG A 434 18.12 26.05 -7.46
C ARG A 434 17.29 24.89 -7.99
N VAL A 435 16.01 25.09 -8.30
CA VAL A 435 15.12 24.02 -8.79
C VAL A 435 15.57 23.42 -10.13
N THR A 436 16.38 24.15 -10.90
CA THR A 436 16.95 23.64 -12.16
C THR A 436 18.32 22.98 -12.01
N GLU A 437 18.94 23.05 -10.82
CA GLU A 437 20.25 22.47 -10.56
C GLU A 437 20.18 20.98 -10.22
N VAL A 438 21.31 20.29 -10.36
CA VAL A 438 21.48 18.91 -9.89
C VAL A 438 21.53 18.91 -8.37
N SER A 439 20.64 18.14 -7.72
CA SER A 439 20.63 18.07 -6.27
C SER A 439 21.91 17.42 -5.76
N LYS A 440 22.55 18.08 -4.78
CA LYS A 440 23.73 17.56 -4.08
C LYS A 440 23.37 16.73 -2.84
N VAL A 441 22.07 16.58 -2.55
CA VAL A 441 21.61 15.73 -1.45
C VAL A 441 21.91 14.27 -1.83
N PRO A 442 22.61 13.49 -0.98
CA PRO A 442 22.90 12.09 -1.30
C PRO A 442 21.61 11.32 -1.60
N PHE A 443 21.67 10.45 -2.61
CA PHE A 443 20.53 9.66 -3.11
C PHE A 443 19.36 10.45 -3.73
N ALA A 444 19.40 11.79 -3.79
CA ALA A 444 18.34 12.60 -4.41
C ALA A 444 18.34 12.56 -5.94
N GLU A 445 19.46 12.17 -6.54
CA GLU A 445 19.63 12.03 -7.98
C GLU A 445 20.00 10.57 -8.34
N PRO A 446 19.75 10.13 -9.58
CA PRO A 446 20.36 8.90 -10.08
C PRO A 446 21.89 8.91 -9.90
N SER A 447 22.50 7.76 -9.61
CA SER A 447 23.94 7.69 -9.27
C SER A 447 24.85 8.30 -10.34
N TYR A 448 24.52 8.16 -11.62
CA TYR A 448 25.32 8.74 -12.71
C TYR A 448 25.33 10.29 -12.73
N MET A 449 24.32 10.93 -12.13
CA MET A 449 24.27 12.39 -11.92
C MET A 449 25.06 12.83 -10.68
N GLN A 450 25.48 11.88 -9.83
CA GLN A 450 26.28 12.13 -8.62
C GLN A 450 27.76 11.75 -8.80
N GLY A 451 28.24 11.66 -10.05
CA GLY A 451 29.65 11.41 -10.37
C GLY A 451 30.05 9.93 -10.46
N PHE A 452 29.11 8.99 -10.27
CA PHE A 452 29.37 7.57 -10.50
C PHE A 452 29.40 7.25 -12.00
N LYS A 453 30.26 6.32 -12.40
CA LYS A 453 30.28 5.82 -13.78
C LYS A 453 29.06 4.90 -14.02
N SER A 454 28.51 4.97 -15.22
CA SER A 454 27.40 4.10 -15.64
C SER A 454 27.69 3.50 -17.02
N PRO A 455 27.37 2.21 -17.24
CA PRO A 455 27.39 1.62 -18.57
C PRO A 455 26.14 1.98 -19.40
N TYR A 456 25.12 2.60 -18.79
CA TYR A 456 23.82 2.85 -19.39
C TYR A 456 23.62 4.29 -19.85
N PHE A 457 24.32 5.25 -19.23
CA PHE A 457 24.14 6.67 -19.46
C PHE A 457 25.45 7.31 -19.92
N ASP A 458 25.33 8.20 -20.89
CA ASP A 458 26.41 9.02 -21.44
C ASP A 458 26.06 10.51 -21.37
N GLU A 459 26.89 11.35 -21.98
CA GLU A 459 26.73 12.80 -21.98
C GLU A 459 25.42 13.28 -22.63
N SER A 460 24.89 12.56 -23.63
CA SER A 460 23.64 12.94 -24.29
C SER A 460 22.45 12.86 -23.33
N HIS A 461 22.42 11.81 -22.50
CA HIS A 461 21.41 11.62 -21.45
C HIS A 461 21.49 12.71 -20.38
N VAL A 462 22.70 13.11 -19.98
CA VAL A 462 22.92 14.19 -19.01
C VAL A 462 22.44 15.53 -19.57
N LYS A 463 22.83 15.86 -20.81
CA LYS A 463 22.39 17.09 -21.48
C LYS A 463 20.87 17.14 -21.63
N LEU A 464 20.25 16.03 -22.04
CA LEU A 464 18.80 15.94 -22.16
C LEU A 464 18.10 16.11 -20.81
N ARG A 465 18.64 15.51 -19.74
CA ARG A 465 18.10 15.67 -18.37
C ARG A 465 18.07 17.13 -17.96
N LEU A 466 19.17 17.85 -18.15
CA LEU A 466 19.27 19.26 -17.78
C LEU A 466 18.32 20.13 -18.61
N ALA A 467 18.18 19.83 -19.91
CA ALA A 467 17.24 20.53 -20.78
C ALA A 467 15.78 20.29 -20.39
N ALA A 468 15.40 19.03 -20.13
CA ALA A 468 14.06 18.68 -19.65
C ALA A 468 13.78 19.30 -18.27
N ARG A 469 14.76 19.28 -17.36
CA ARG A 469 14.65 19.91 -16.04
C ARG A 469 14.41 21.41 -16.13
N LYS A 470 15.12 22.11 -17.01
CA LYS A 470 14.91 23.55 -17.25
C LYS A 470 13.46 23.85 -17.64
N PHE A 471 12.86 23.01 -18.48
CA PHE A 471 11.46 23.14 -18.84
C PHE A 471 10.54 22.81 -17.66
N PHE A 472 10.62 21.61 -17.08
CA PHE A 472 9.67 21.16 -16.05
C PHE A 472 9.77 21.95 -14.74
N CYS A 473 10.99 22.29 -14.31
CA CYS A 473 11.22 23.03 -13.06
C CYS A 473 11.24 24.55 -13.24
N GLY A 474 11.48 25.04 -14.45
CA GLY A 474 11.51 26.47 -14.76
C GLY A 474 10.20 26.97 -15.37
N GLU A 475 9.87 26.51 -16.57
CA GLU A 475 8.71 27.00 -17.34
C GLU A 475 7.37 26.43 -16.83
N ALA A 476 7.30 25.12 -16.55
CA ALA A 476 6.03 24.45 -16.25
C ALA A 476 5.64 24.43 -14.75
N MET A 477 6.60 24.68 -13.85
CA MET A 477 6.42 24.48 -12.41
C MET A 477 5.28 25.33 -11.84
N GLU A 478 5.20 26.61 -12.16
CA GLU A 478 4.17 27.51 -11.61
C GLU A 478 2.75 27.03 -11.97
N GLU A 479 2.50 26.76 -13.26
CA GLU A 479 1.22 26.24 -13.74
C GLU A 479 0.89 24.88 -13.11
N ALA A 480 1.89 24.00 -13.00
CA ALA A 480 1.71 22.69 -12.39
C ALA A 480 1.24 22.80 -10.93
N LEU A 481 1.92 23.65 -10.14
CA LEU A 481 1.59 23.85 -8.74
C LEU A 481 0.19 24.48 -8.58
N GLU A 482 -0.16 25.45 -9.42
CA GLU A 482 -1.46 26.12 -9.41
C GLU A 482 -2.59 25.17 -9.79
N CYS A 483 -2.45 24.44 -10.90
CA CYS A 483 -3.47 23.52 -11.38
C CYS A 483 -3.70 22.40 -10.38
N GLU A 484 -2.64 21.79 -9.85
CA GLU A 484 -2.76 20.69 -8.87
C GLU A 484 -3.58 21.12 -7.65
N VAL A 485 -3.34 22.33 -7.12
CA VAL A 485 -4.05 22.89 -5.96
C VAL A 485 -5.49 23.25 -6.30
N LYS A 486 -5.73 23.92 -7.44
CA LYS A 486 -7.06 24.35 -7.86
C LYS A 486 -7.89 23.23 -8.50
N SER A 487 -7.28 22.07 -8.77
CA SER A 487 -7.87 20.96 -9.51
C SER A 487 -8.39 21.37 -10.90
N THR A 488 -7.67 22.27 -11.57
CA THR A 488 -8.01 22.78 -12.92
C THR A 488 -7.25 22.06 -14.03
N ALA A 489 -7.73 22.19 -15.26
CA ALA A 489 -7.10 21.62 -16.44
C ALA A 489 -5.74 22.28 -16.72
N PRO A 490 -4.74 21.52 -17.21
CA PRO A 490 -3.54 22.09 -17.80
C PRO A 490 -3.88 22.99 -19.01
N SER A 491 -3.09 24.04 -19.22
CA SER A 491 -3.30 24.97 -20.31
C SER A 491 -3.00 24.34 -21.68
N LYS A 492 -3.67 24.82 -22.73
CA LYS A 492 -3.38 24.38 -24.10
C LYS A 492 -2.02 24.92 -24.55
N GLU A 493 -1.66 26.09 -24.07
CA GLU A 493 -0.42 26.79 -24.32
C GLU A 493 0.77 25.98 -23.81
N MET A 494 0.68 25.42 -22.59
CA MET A 494 1.72 24.56 -22.05
C MET A 494 1.85 23.24 -22.83
N ARG A 495 0.73 22.62 -23.20
CA ARG A 495 0.76 21.41 -24.03
C ARG A 495 1.39 21.69 -25.38
N LYS A 496 1.04 22.80 -26.03
CA LYS A 496 1.68 23.23 -27.28
C LYS A 496 3.18 23.48 -27.08
N ARG A 497 3.56 24.13 -25.99
CA ARG A 497 4.98 24.36 -25.65
C ARG A 497 5.76 23.04 -25.52
N MET A 498 5.18 22.01 -24.90
CA MET A 498 5.79 20.68 -24.86
C MET A 498 5.93 20.05 -26.25
N GLY A 499 4.94 20.23 -27.12
CA GLY A 499 5.00 19.79 -28.52
C GLY A 499 6.11 20.49 -29.31
N ASP A 500 6.25 21.82 -29.15
CA ASP A 500 7.30 22.62 -29.81
C ASP A 500 8.71 22.22 -29.35
N LEU A 501 8.86 21.78 -28.10
CA LEU A 501 10.10 21.22 -27.55
C LEU A 501 10.30 19.73 -27.88
N GLY A 502 9.35 19.09 -28.55
CA GLY A 502 9.38 17.67 -28.87
C GLY A 502 9.20 16.73 -27.67
N ILE A 503 8.81 17.25 -26.50
CA ILE A 503 8.65 16.44 -25.27
C ILE A 503 7.54 15.39 -25.43
N ILE A 504 6.41 15.77 -26.05
CA ILE A 504 5.30 14.82 -26.30
C ILE A 504 5.75 13.66 -27.19
N ALA A 505 6.66 13.91 -28.13
CA ALA A 505 7.25 12.87 -28.97
C ALA A 505 8.20 11.98 -28.15
N MET A 506 9.09 12.57 -27.36
CA MET A 506 10.10 11.84 -26.59
C MET A 506 9.52 10.88 -25.54
N VAL A 507 8.34 11.17 -25.00
CA VAL A 507 7.64 10.29 -24.04
C VAL A 507 6.87 9.12 -24.68
N GLN A 508 7.09 8.85 -25.97
CA GLN A 508 6.55 7.69 -26.69
C GLN A 508 7.63 6.66 -27.11
N GLY A 509 8.88 6.89 -26.70
CA GLY A 509 10.04 6.06 -27.03
C GLY A 509 10.66 6.36 -28.41
N PRO A 510 11.65 5.57 -28.84
CA PRO A 510 12.30 5.76 -30.13
C PRO A 510 11.35 5.45 -31.31
N GLY A 511 11.36 6.29 -32.34
CA GLY A 511 10.64 6.05 -33.59
C GLY A 511 10.50 7.27 -34.49
N GLU A 512 9.89 7.08 -35.65
CA GLU A 512 9.75 8.12 -36.69
C GLU A 512 8.97 9.37 -36.24
N HIS A 513 8.11 9.25 -35.23
CA HIS A 513 7.35 10.36 -34.67
C HIS A 513 8.26 11.44 -34.02
N LEU A 514 9.49 11.08 -33.64
CA LEU A 514 10.51 12.03 -33.15
C LEU A 514 10.96 13.04 -34.21
N LYS A 515 10.70 12.79 -35.50
CA LYS A 515 11.01 13.71 -36.62
C LYS A 515 9.89 14.70 -36.90
N ILE A 516 8.74 14.58 -36.23
CA ILE A 516 7.60 15.50 -36.41
C ILE A 516 7.88 16.88 -35.79
N PRO A 517 8.40 16.99 -34.55
CA PRO A 517 8.87 18.26 -34.02
C PRO A 517 10.08 18.78 -34.79
N SER A 518 10.29 20.10 -34.80
CA SER A 518 11.45 20.71 -35.46
C SER A 518 12.78 20.39 -34.75
N SER A 519 12.75 20.13 -33.45
CA SER A 519 13.91 19.73 -32.66
C SER A 519 13.47 19.03 -31.36
N LEU A 520 14.35 18.21 -30.77
CA LEU A 520 14.13 17.62 -29.44
C LEU A 520 14.86 18.45 -28.38
N CYS A 521 14.12 19.12 -27.50
CA CYS A 521 14.63 20.04 -26.49
C CYS A 521 15.62 21.09 -27.03
N GLY A 522 15.36 21.65 -28.21
CA GLY A 522 16.27 22.62 -28.86
C GLY A 522 17.47 21.97 -29.55
N GLY A 523 17.37 20.70 -29.94
CA GLY A 523 18.41 19.98 -30.69
C GLY A 523 19.46 19.32 -29.80
N VAL A 524 19.14 19.10 -28.51
CA VAL A 524 20.04 18.47 -27.53
C VAL A 524 20.34 17.01 -27.88
N VAL A 525 19.35 16.32 -28.47
CA VAL A 525 19.46 14.94 -28.95
C VAL A 525 18.84 14.87 -30.35
N LYS A 526 19.46 14.10 -31.24
CA LYS A 526 18.88 13.85 -32.57
C LYS A 526 17.89 12.68 -32.51
N PRO A 527 16.83 12.68 -33.35
CA PRO A 527 15.89 11.56 -33.42
C PRO A 527 16.54 10.18 -33.60
N GLU A 528 17.64 10.11 -34.35
CA GLU A 528 18.35 8.87 -34.66
C GLU A 528 19.22 8.35 -33.48
N GLU A 529 19.58 9.23 -32.55
CA GLU A 529 20.38 8.93 -31.36
C GLU A 529 19.50 8.61 -30.14
N PHE A 530 18.18 8.82 -30.26
CA PHE A 530 17.23 8.68 -29.16
C PHE A 530 16.96 7.20 -28.82
N THR A 531 16.97 6.88 -27.52
CA THR A 531 16.79 5.51 -26.99
C THR A 531 15.78 5.49 -25.85
N TYR A 532 15.39 4.31 -25.36
CA TYR A 532 14.53 4.22 -24.17
C TYR A 532 15.19 4.81 -22.90
N PHE A 533 16.52 4.94 -22.85
CA PHE A 533 17.18 5.66 -21.76
C PHE A 533 16.99 7.18 -21.86
N HIS A 534 16.88 7.73 -23.07
CA HIS A 534 16.50 9.13 -23.26
C HIS A 534 15.06 9.38 -22.84
N GLU A 535 14.14 8.49 -23.21
CA GLU A 535 12.75 8.54 -22.74
C GLU A 535 12.68 8.46 -21.21
N LEU A 536 13.42 7.52 -20.59
CA LEU A 536 13.50 7.38 -19.14
C LEU A 536 13.84 8.70 -18.46
N VAL A 537 14.87 9.39 -18.97
CA VAL A 537 15.31 10.69 -18.44
C VAL A 537 14.19 11.73 -18.49
N VAL A 538 13.48 11.84 -19.62
CA VAL A 538 12.38 12.80 -19.77
C VAL A 538 11.22 12.47 -18.82
N GLN A 539 10.89 11.19 -18.68
CA GLN A 539 9.84 10.72 -17.76
C GLN A 539 10.19 10.97 -16.28
N GLU A 540 11.46 10.84 -15.89
CA GLU A 540 11.88 11.16 -14.52
C GLU A 540 11.81 12.67 -14.24
N GLU A 541 12.27 13.51 -15.16
CA GLU A 541 12.25 14.98 -14.96
C GLU A 541 10.83 15.55 -14.96
N ARG A 542 9.91 14.94 -15.69
CA ARG A 542 8.47 15.26 -15.64
C ARG A 542 7.90 15.20 -14.23
N CYS A 543 8.41 14.34 -13.36
CA CYS A 543 7.89 14.12 -12.01
C CYS A 543 8.33 15.20 -10.98
N ARG A 544 9.27 16.09 -11.34
CA ARG A 544 9.93 17.01 -10.39
C ARG A 544 8.99 17.97 -9.69
N ALA A 545 7.90 18.38 -10.35
CA ALA A 545 6.89 19.26 -9.76
C ALA A 545 6.09 18.58 -8.64
N MET A 546 6.14 17.24 -8.54
CA MET A 546 5.32 16.44 -7.62
C MET A 546 3.84 16.87 -7.73
N CYS A 547 3.34 16.97 -8.97
CA CYS A 547 1.98 17.38 -9.30
C CYS A 547 1.33 16.31 -10.21
N PRO A 548 1.09 15.10 -9.69
CA PRO A 548 0.69 13.95 -10.50
C PRO A 548 -0.63 14.16 -11.25
N GLY A 549 -1.56 14.97 -10.71
CA GLY A 549 -2.81 15.27 -11.38
C GLY A 549 -2.57 16.12 -12.62
N TYR A 550 -1.83 17.20 -12.46
CA TYR A 550 -1.41 18.05 -13.57
C TYR A 550 -0.64 17.27 -14.63
N GLU A 551 0.38 16.52 -14.23
CA GLU A 551 1.22 15.71 -15.11
C GLU A 551 0.38 14.72 -15.92
N ASP A 552 -0.55 13.99 -15.29
CA ASP A 552 -1.42 13.04 -15.99
C ASP A 552 -2.38 13.70 -17.00
N GLY A 553 -2.88 14.88 -16.66
CA GLY A 553 -3.78 15.66 -17.53
C GLY A 553 -3.06 16.36 -18.69
N LEU A 554 -1.76 16.63 -18.53
CA LEU A 554 -0.96 17.37 -19.50
C LEU A 554 -0.54 16.45 -20.67
N ASP A 555 0.10 15.32 -20.35
CA ASP A 555 0.65 14.37 -21.31
C ASP A 555 0.51 12.89 -20.91
N GLY A 556 0.23 12.57 -19.64
CA GLY A 556 0.15 11.17 -19.18
C GLY A 556 -0.91 10.33 -19.93
N ALA A 557 -2.04 10.94 -20.27
CA ALA A 557 -3.04 10.29 -21.12
C ALA A 557 -2.57 10.07 -22.57
N VAL A 558 -1.76 10.99 -23.10
CA VAL A 558 -1.17 10.90 -24.44
C VAL A 558 -0.16 9.75 -24.49
N SER A 559 0.70 9.60 -23.47
CA SER A 559 1.70 8.52 -23.36
C SER A 559 1.12 7.10 -23.36
N ILE A 560 -0.19 6.92 -23.14
CA ILE A 560 -0.84 5.60 -23.20
C ILE A 560 -1.76 5.46 -24.42
N GLY A 561 -2.34 6.55 -24.92
CA GLY A 561 -3.24 6.55 -26.08
C GLY A 561 -2.51 6.61 -27.42
N LEU A 562 -1.52 7.48 -27.55
CA LEU A 562 -0.78 7.73 -28.78
C LEU A 562 0.02 6.51 -29.29
N PRO A 563 0.67 5.69 -28.45
CA PRO A 563 1.46 4.55 -28.93
C PRO A 563 0.64 3.56 -29.78
N VAL A 564 -0.67 3.43 -29.49
CA VAL A 564 -1.58 2.60 -30.29
C VAL A 564 -1.70 3.12 -31.73
N LEU A 565 -1.81 4.45 -31.91
CA LEU A 565 -1.90 5.06 -33.24
C LEU A 565 -0.57 4.99 -33.98
N LEU A 566 0.54 5.24 -33.28
CA LEU A 566 1.89 5.13 -33.86
C LEU A 566 2.15 3.72 -34.41
N LYS A 567 1.79 2.70 -33.63
CA LYS A 567 2.09 1.30 -33.96
C LYS A 567 1.06 0.66 -34.90
N TYR A 568 -0.22 0.97 -34.72
CA TYR A 568 -1.32 0.23 -35.37
C TYR A 568 -2.32 1.12 -36.13
N GLY A 569 -2.17 2.44 -36.06
CA GLY A 569 -3.00 3.37 -36.83
C GLY A 569 -2.83 3.17 -38.34
N SER A 570 -3.90 3.42 -39.09
CA SER A 570 -3.85 3.46 -40.55
C SER A 570 -3.04 4.65 -41.05
N ASP A 571 -2.70 4.66 -42.34
CA ASP A 571 -1.97 5.78 -42.95
C ASP A 571 -2.69 7.12 -42.77
N TRP A 572 -4.02 7.12 -42.84
CA TRP A 572 -4.83 8.30 -42.54
C TRP A 572 -4.64 8.78 -41.10
N MET A 573 -4.70 7.87 -40.10
CA MET A 573 -4.49 8.26 -38.70
C MET A 573 -3.09 8.83 -38.48
N LYS A 574 -2.07 8.21 -39.09
CA LYS A 574 -0.67 8.63 -38.97
C LYS A 574 -0.38 9.96 -39.66
N LYS A 575 -1.08 10.27 -40.75
CA LYS A 575 -0.89 11.52 -41.51
C LYS A 575 -1.74 12.67 -40.97
N GLU A 576 -2.99 12.41 -40.61
CA GLU A 576 -3.96 13.47 -40.28
C GLU A 576 -4.13 13.70 -38.76
N VAL A 577 -3.93 12.67 -37.92
CA VAL A 577 -4.23 12.75 -36.47
C VAL A 577 -2.97 12.83 -35.63
N VAL A 578 -2.01 11.93 -35.87
CA VAL A 578 -0.76 11.85 -35.07
C VAL A 578 0.02 13.17 -35.03
N PRO A 579 0.21 13.92 -36.13
CA PRO A 579 1.03 15.14 -36.09
C PRO A 579 0.46 16.22 -35.17
N ALA A 580 -0.86 16.41 -35.16
CA ALA A 580 -1.53 17.40 -34.29
C ALA A 580 -1.36 17.03 -32.80
N ILE A 581 -1.40 15.74 -32.47
CA ILE A 581 -1.18 15.27 -31.10
C ILE A 581 0.28 15.48 -30.69
N VAL A 582 1.24 15.10 -31.55
CA VAL A 582 2.67 15.24 -31.25
C VAL A 582 3.09 16.70 -31.10
N LYS A 583 2.46 17.62 -31.84
CA LYS A 583 2.65 19.07 -31.72
C LYS A 583 1.92 19.70 -30.52
N GLY A 584 1.15 18.91 -29.76
CA GLY A 584 0.40 19.37 -28.59
C GLY A 584 -0.86 20.19 -28.93
N GLU A 585 -1.28 20.20 -30.19
CA GLU A 585 -2.48 20.91 -30.67
C GLU A 585 -3.77 20.15 -30.33
N GLN A 586 -3.68 18.82 -30.29
CA GLN A 586 -4.76 17.91 -29.90
C GLN A 586 -4.26 16.91 -28.85
N THR A 587 -5.17 16.22 -28.17
CA THR A 587 -4.84 15.15 -27.23
C THR A 587 -5.66 13.89 -27.47
N VAL A 588 -5.08 12.77 -27.08
CA VAL A 588 -5.65 11.43 -27.24
C VAL A 588 -5.60 10.67 -25.92
N VAL A 589 -6.62 9.87 -25.66
CA VAL A 589 -6.72 9.05 -24.43
C VAL A 589 -6.96 7.59 -24.75
N LEU A 590 -6.55 6.71 -23.84
CA LEU A 590 -6.84 5.27 -23.90
C LEU A 590 -8.11 4.95 -23.12
N SER A 591 -9.13 4.40 -23.80
CA SER A 591 -10.48 4.22 -23.28
C SER A 591 -10.89 2.74 -23.27
N ILE A 592 -10.43 2.00 -22.26
CA ILE A 592 -10.61 0.53 -22.18
C ILE A 592 -11.62 0.15 -21.08
N THR A 593 -11.30 0.51 -19.85
CA THR A 593 -11.92 -0.02 -18.63
C THR A 593 -13.40 0.32 -18.51
N GLU A 594 -14.18 -0.63 -17.98
CA GLU A 594 -15.61 -0.47 -17.70
C GLU A 594 -15.93 -0.85 -16.25
N ALA A 595 -17.13 -0.53 -15.78
CA ALA A 595 -17.57 -0.90 -14.43
C ALA A 595 -17.50 -2.43 -14.15
N PHE A 596 -17.72 -3.24 -15.19
CA PHE A 596 -17.71 -4.71 -15.12
C PHE A 596 -16.45 -5.35 -15.70
N ALA A 597 -15.53 -4.56 -16.25
CA ALA A 597 -14.35 -5.06 -16.96
C ALA A 597 -13.13 -4.18 -16.65
N GLY A 598 -12.47 -4.48 -15.52
CA GLY A 598 -11.19 -3.94 -15.10
C GLY A 598 -10.05 -4.91 -15.42
N SER A 599 -9.69 -5.76 -14.46
CA SER A 599 -8.71 -6.83 -14.69
C SER A 599 -9.15 -7.83 -15.77
N ASP A 600 -10.46 -8.10 -15.89
CA ASP A 600 -11.05 -8.90 -16.97
C ASP A 600 -11.46 -8.03 -18.16
N VAL A 601 -10.48 -7.51 -18.89
CA VAL A 601 -10.70 -6.70 -20.10
C VAL A 601 -11.51 -7.47 -21.16
N ALA A 602 -11.40 -8.80 -21.20
CA ALA A 602 -12.11 -9.64 -22.16
C ALA A 602 -13.64 -9.60 -21.97
N GLY A 603 -14.10 -9.23 -20.76
CA GLY A 603 -15.50 -9.09 -20.37
C GLY A 603 -16.17 -7.76 -20.72
N LEU A 604 -15.50 -6.84 -21.44
CA LEU A 604 -16.07 -5.53 -21.79
C LEU A 604 -17.38 -5.63 -22.58
N ARG A 605 -18.26 -4.64 -22.41
CA ARG A 605 -19.64 -4.63 -22.92
C ARG A 605 -19.94 -3.46 -23.86
N THR A 606 -19.09 -2.44 -23.96
CA THR A 606 -19.25 -1.38 -24.96
C THR A 606 -19.28 -2.01 -26.35
N THR A 607 -20.35 -1.78 -27.11
CA THR A 607 -20.57 -2.38 -28.43
C THR A 607 -20.28 -1.39 -29.54
N ALA A 608 -19.86 -1.89 -30.69
CA ALA A 608 -19.84 -1.18 -31.96
C ALA A 608 -20.50 -2.07 -33.02
N VAL A 609 -21.68 -1.66 -33.48
CA VAL A 609 -22.50 -2.42 -34.45
C VAL A 609 -22.53 -1.67 -35.77
N LEU A 610 -22.35 -2.36 -36.89
CA LEU A 610 -22.46 -1.71 -38.21
C LEU A 610 -23.88 -1.20 -38.44
N ASP A 611 -23.99 -0.02 -39.05
CA ASP A 611 -25.25 0.48 -39.58
C ASP A 611 -25.72 -0.34 -40.79
N ALA A 612 -26.91 -0.03 -41.30
CA ALA A 612 -27.51 -0.76 -42.41
C ALA A 612 -26.69 -0.64 -43.72
N SER A 613 -25.91 0.43 -43.91
CA SER A 613 -25.03 0.59 -45.07
C SER A 613 -23.73 -0.19 -44.93
N GLY A 614 -23.31 -0.52 -43.69
CA GLY A 614 -22.05 -1.19 -43.41
C GLY A 614 -20.83 -0.25 -43.48
N GLU A 615 -21.07 1.06 -43.60
CA GLU A 615 -20.03 2.08 -43.71
C GLU A 615 -19.65 2.69 -42.35
N ASN A 616 -20.58 2.69 -41.40
CA ASN A 616 -20.36 3.26 -40.07
C ASN A 616 -20.66 2.26 -38.97
N TYR A 617 -20.02 2.46 -37.83
CA TYR A 617 -20.31 1.81 -36.57
C TYR A 617 -21.17 2.73 -35.70
N ILE A 618 -22.20 2.18 -35.07
CA ILE A 618 -22.95 2.79 -33.99
C ILE A 618 -22.37 2.25 -32.68
N VAL A 619 -21.71 3.13 -31.93
CA VAL A 619 -21.04 2.81 -30.67
C VAL A 619 -21.92 3.18 -29.48
N ASN A 620 -22.11 2.22 -28.58
CA ASN A 620 -22.89 2.37 -27.36
C ASN A 620 -22.18 1.74 -26.16
N GLY A 621 -22.08 2.47 -25.06
CA GLY A 621 -21.53 1.95 -23.81
C GLY A 621 -20.89 3.00 -22.93
N THR A 622 -20.26 2.55 -21.84
CA THR A 622 -19.67 3.43 -20.83
C THR A 622 -18.28 2.95 -20.45
N LYS A 623 -17.36 3.90 -20.30
CA LYS A 623 -15.99 3.70 -19.85
C LYS A 623 -15.74 4.43 -18.53
N LYS A 624 -14.81 3.90 -17.75
CA LYS A 624 -14.54 4.34 -16.38
C LYS A 624 -13.04 4.48 -16.15
N TRP A 625 -12.66 5.51 -15.39
CA TRP A 625 -11.28 5.85 -15.02
C TRP A 625 -10.42 6.26 -16.22
N ILE A 626 -11.00 7.01 -17.17
CA ILE A 626 -10.28 7.44 -18.38
C ILE A 626 -9.52 8.73 -18.08
N THR A 627 -8.22 8.60 -17.77
CA THR A 627 -7.31 9.73 -17.55
C THR A 627 -7.27 10.64 -18.78
N GLY A 628 -7.30 11.96 -18.56
CA GLY A 628 -7.38 12.96 -19.63
C GLY A 628 -8.72 13.00 -20.37
N GLY A 629 -9.68 12.13 -20.04
CA GLY A 629 -10.95 12.00 -20.76
C GLY A 629 -11.77 13.30 -20.79
N MET A 630 -11.62 14.19 -19.81
CA MET A 630 -12.24 15.52 -19.83
C MET A 630 -11.68 16.45 -20.92
N TYR A 631 -10.44 16.23 -21.37
CA TYR A 631 -9.73 17.11 -22.30
C TYR A 631 -9.55 16.49 -23.69
N ALA A 632 -9.90 15.20 -23.84
CA ALA A 632 -9.66 14.39 -25.03
C ALA A 632 -10.34 14.96 -26.28
N ASP A 633 -9.56 15.14 -27.35
CA ASP A 633 -10.07 15.33 -28.72
C ASP A 633 -10.33 13.96 -29.37
N TRP A 634 -9.53 12.96 -29.01
CA TRP A 634 -9.57 11.61 -29.55
C TRP A 634 -9.60 10.54 -28.45
N PHE A 635 -10.41 9.50 -28.65
CA PHE A 635 -10.53 8.36 -27.75
C PHE A 635 -10.15 7.06 -28.46
N VAL A 636 -9.01 6.49 -28.10
CA VAL A 636 -8.62 5.15 -28.54
C VAL A 636 -9.38 4.13 -27.68
N THR A 637 -10.50 3.64 -28.20
CA THR A 637 -11.55 2.97 -27.43
C THR A 637 -11.63 1.49 -27.73
N ALA A 638 -11.64 0.67 -26.67
CA ALA A 638 -11.91 -0.77 -26.79
C ALA A 638 -13.42 -1.01 -26.91
N VAL A 639 -13.85 -1.67 -27.97
CA VAL A 639 -15.26 -1.94 -28.27
C VAL A 639 -15.45 -3.40 -28.69
N ARG A 640 -16.65 -3.93 -28.51
CA ARG A 640 -17.04 -5.25 -28.96
C ARG A 640 -17.70 -5.15 -30.33
N THR A 641 -17.06 -5.71 -31.34
CA THR A 641 -17.59 -5.85 -32.72
C THR A 641 -17.96 -7.30 -33.03
N GLY A 642 -17.43 -8.26 -32.28
CA GLY A 642 -17.64 -9.69 -32.49
C GLY A 642 -18.32 -10.40 -31.32
N LYS A 643 -18.10 -11.72 -31.26
CA LYS A 643 -18.64 -12.59 -30.20
C LYS A 643 -18.08 -12.25 -28.80
N ALA A 644 -18.64 -12.86 -27.76
CA ALA A 644 -18.13 -12.73 -26.40
C ALA A 644 -16.67 -13.19 -26.26
N GLY A 645 -15.96 -12.63 -25.28
CA GLY A 645 -14.54 -12.93 -25.00
C GLY A 645 -13.54 -12.07 -25.78
N ALA A 646 -12.26 -12.38 -25.60
CA ALA A 646 -11.13 -11.61 -26.14
C ALA A 646 -11.13 -11.50 -27.67
N GLY A 647 -11.56 -12.57 -28.35
CA GLY A 647 -11.56 -12.65 -29.81
C GLY A 647 -12.64 -11.80 -30.51
N GLY A 648 -13.51 -11.10 -29.77
CA GLY A 648 -14.52 -10.20 -30.35
C GLY A 648 -14.29 -8.71 -30.06
N ILE A 649 -13.12 -8.37 -29.51
CA ILE A 649 -12.77 -6.99 -29.14
C ILE A 649 -12.00 -6.32 -30.28
N SER A 650 -12.39 -5.10 -30.62
CA SER A 650 -11.72 -4.19 -31.55
C SER A 650 -11.24 -2.93 -30.82
N MET A 651 -10.28 -2.23 -31.42
CA MET A 651 -9.91 -0.87 -31.02
C MET A 651 -10.37 0.11 -32.09
N MET A 652 -10.93 1.23 -31.68
CA MET A 652 -11.49 2.25 -32.56
C MET A 652 -11.03 3.64 -32.11
N LEU A 653 -10.66 4.49 -33.05
CA LEU A 653 -10.34 5.89 -32.78
C LEU A 653 -11.65 6.69 -32.87
N ILE A 654 -12.18 7.17 -31.75
CA ILE A 654 -13.46 7.89 -31.71
C ILE A 654 -13.18 9.38 -31.46
N PRO A 655 -13.62 10.30 -32.34
CA PRO A 655 -13.47 11.74 -32.11
C PRO A 655 -14.42 12.22 -31.01
N ARG A 656 -14.04 13.30 -30.33
CA ARG A 656 -14.98 14.08 -29.53
C ARG A 656 -16.16 14.52 -30.40
N SER A 657 -17.37 14.36 -29.85
CA SER A 657 -18.63 14.84 -30.46
C SER A 657 -19.70 14.94 -29.37
N ASP A 658 -20.88 15.46 -29.71
CA ASP A 658 -22.03 15.55 -28.80
C ASP A 658 -22.52 14.17 -28.33
N ALA A 659 -22.26 13.11 -29.10
CA ALA A 659 -22.58 11.73 -28.74
C ALA A 659 -21.56 11.10 -27.75
N VAL A 660 -20.50 11.84 -27.38
CA VAL A 660 -19.46 11.40 -26.44
C VAL A 660 -19.48 12.30 -25.20
N GLN A 661 -20.27 11.88 -24.21
CA GLN A 661 -20.41 12.61 -22.95
C GLN A 661 -19.27 12.24 -22.00
N THR A 662 -18.71 13.23 -21.31
CA THR A 662 -17.70 13.00 -20.27
C THR A 662 -18.05 13.70 -18.97
N LYS A 663 -17.87 12.97 -17.87
CA LYS A 663 -18.09 13.50 -16.52
C LYS A 663 -16.85 13.26 -15.67
N VAL A 664 -16.39 14.31 -14.99
CA VAL A 664 -15.21 14.24 -14.12
C VAL A 664 -15.41 13.20 -13.02
N MET A 665 -14.34 12.46 -12.75
CA MET A 665 -14.23 11.50 -11.67
C MET A 665 -13.13 11.93 -10.73
N LYS A 666 -13.49 12.15 -9.46
CA LYS A 666 -12.53 12.51 -8.42
C LYS A 666 -11.81 11.26 -7.94
N THR A 667 -10.50 11.23 -8.12
CA THR A 667 -9.59 10.20 -7.61
C THR A 667 -8.89 10.72 -6.34
N LYS A 668 -8.04 9.90 -5.69
CA LYS A 668 -7.36 10.29 -4.43
C LYS A 668 -6.39 11.46 -4.60
N TYR A 669 -5.85 11.63 -5.80
CA TYR A 669 -4.97 12.73 -6.19
C TYR A 669 -5.77 13.85 -6.88
N SER A 670 -5.11 14.86 -7.48
CA SER A 670 -5.82 16.02 -8.02
C SER A 670 -6.70 15.71 -9.24
N SER A 671 -7.85 16.40 -9.33
CA SER A 671 -8.75 16.27 -10.49
C SER A 671 -8.21 16.94 -11.76
N SER A 672 -7.07 17.64 -11.67
CA SER A 672 -6.33 18.14 -12.84
C SER A 672 -6.02 17.04 -13.86
N ALA A 673 -5.96 15.77 -13.44
CA ALA A 673 -5.79 14.62 -14.33
C ALA A 673 -6.90 14.47 -15.38
N GLY A 674 -8.04 15.13 -15.19
CA GLY A 674 -9.18 15.04 -16.11
C GLY A 674 -9.74 13.62 -16.22
N THR A 675 -9.55 12.79 -15.19
CA THR A 675 -10.07 11.43 -15.15
C THR A 675 -11.60 11.47 -15.30
N ALA A 676 -12.14 10.71 -16.23
CA ALA A 676 -13.54 10.79 -16.60
C ALA A 676 -14.26 9.44 -16.58
N TYR A 677 -15.57 9.51 -16.34
CA TYR A 677 -16.53 8.61 -16.98
C TYR A 677 -16.73 9.08 -18.42
N VAL A 678 -16.76 8.15 -19.37
CA VAL A 678 -17.05 8.43 -20.78
C VAL A 678 -18.26 7.61 -21.19
N THR A 679 -19.27 8.25 -21.76
CA THR A 679 -20.47 7.59 -22.27
C THR A 679 -20.56 7.81 -23.77
N TYR A 680 -20.74 6.73 -24.51
CA TYR A 680 -21.04 6.74 -25.94
C TYR A 680 -22.51 6.38 -26.10
N GLU A 681 -23.28 7.30 -26.67
CA GLU A 681 -24.71 7.11 -26.91
C GLU A 681 -25.00 7.33 -28.40
N ASN A 682 -25.27 6.23 -29.11
CA ASN A 682 -25.48 6.18 -30.55
C ASN A 682 -24.40 6.96 -31.34
N CYS A 683 -23.14 6.84 -30.91
CA CYS A 683 -22.03 7.54 -31.52
C CYS A 683 -21.70 6.89 -32.88
N ILE A 684 -21.91 7.63 -33.96
CA ILE A 684 -21.65 7.19 -35.33
C ILE A 684 -20.17 7.39 -35.65
N VAL A 685 -19.48 6.30 -35.96
CA VAL A 685 -18.03 6.29 -36.20
C VAL A 685 -17.74 5.60 -37.54
N PRO A 686 -17.09 6.26 -38.51
CA PRO A 686 -16.77 5.64 -39.80
C PRO A 686 -15.96 4.36 -39.66
N LYS A 687 -16.23 3.34 -40.47
CA LYS A 687 -15.49 2.06 -40.44
C LYS A 687 -13.98 2.21 -40.61
N LYS A 688 -13.53 3.25 -41.33
CA LYS A 688 -12.10 3.58 -41.51
C LYS A 688 -11.37 3.94 -40.19
N TYR A 689 -12.10 4.18 -39.10
CA TYR A 689 -11.56 4.52 -37.78
C TYR A 689 -11.28 3.28 -36.91
N ILE A 690 -11.61 2.07 -37.39
CA ILE A 690 -11.10 0.82 -36.81
C ILE A 690 -9.56 0.79 -36.89
N ILE A 691 -8.92 0.46 -35.78
CA ILE A 691 -7.46 0.37 -35.67
C ILE A 691 -7.05 -1.08 -35.96
N LYS A 692 -6.13 -1.29 -36.92
CA LYS A 692 -5.59 -2.60 -37.37
C LYS A 692 -6.61 -3.59 -37.97
N GLY A 693 -7.90 -3.41 -37.76
CA GLY A 693 -8.96 -4.30 -38.24
C GLY A 693 -9.84 -4.85 -37.10
N GLU A 694 -10.98 -5.39 -37.49
CA GLU A 694 -11.96 -5.97 -36.56
C GLU A 694 -11.36 -7.13 -35.77
N ASN A 695 -11.78 -7.26 -34.51
CA ASN A 695 -11.42 -8.34 -33.59
C ASN A 695 -9.92 -8.45 -33.26
N LYS A 696 -9.13 -7.41 -33.57
CA LYS A 696 -7.70 -7.32 -33.23
C LYS A 696 -7.41 -6.51 -31.96
N GLY A 697 -8.44 -6.01 -31.30
CA GLY A 697 -8.31 -5.06 -30.19
C GLY A 697 -7.61 -5.64 -28.97
N PHE A 698 -7.94 -6.87 -28.57
CA PHE A 698 -7.30 -7.49 -27.39
C PHE A 698 -5.78 -7.66 -27.57
N GLN A 699 -5.34 -8.02 -28.79
CA GLN A 699 -3.90 -8.12 -29.11
C GLN A 699 -3.22 -6.75 -29.01
N ILE A 700 -3.86 -5.70 -29.53
CA ILE A 700 -3.35 -4.32 -29.46
C ILE A 700 -3.17 -3.92 -28.00
N ILE A 701 -4.20 -4.11 -27.18
CA ILE A 701 -4.18 -3.76 -25.75
C ILE A 701 -3.01 -4.45 -25.03
N MET A 702 -2.86 -5.77 -25.18
CA MET A 702 -1.78 -6.51 -24.53
C MET A 702 -0.39 -6.05 -24.97
N SER A 703 -0.23 -5.64 -26.25
CA SER A 703 1.05 -5.18 -26.78
C SER A 703 1.46 -3.77 -26.31
N ASN A 704 0.46 -2.94 -25.96
CA ASN A 704 0.65 -1.57 -25.49
C ASN A 704 1.12 -1.54 -24.03
N PHE A 705 0.63 -2.49 -23.23
CA PHE A 705 0.82 -2.50 -21.78
C PHE A 705 2.27 -2.67 -21.32
N ASN A 706 3.17 -3.26 -22.10
CA ASN A 706 4.56 -3.41 -21.64
C ASN A 706 5.29 -2.08 -21.51
N HIS A 707 5.17 -1.20 -22.51
CA HIS A 707 5.78 0.13 -22.46
C HIS A 707 5.10 1.01 -21.40
N GLU A 708 3.76 0.97 -21.33
CA GLU A 708 3.00 1.65 -20.27
C GLU A 708 3.42 1.22 -18.87
N ARG A 709 3.58 -0.09 -18.61
CA ARG A 709 4.01 -0.61 -17.31
C ARG A 709 5.43 -0.19 -16.97
N TRP A 710 6.34 -0.18 -17.93
CA TRP A 710 7.69 0.33 -17.74
C TRP A 710 7.67 1.83 -17.40
N MET A 711 6.91 2.65 -18.12
CA MET A 711 6.75 4.07 -17.80
C MET A 711 6.24 4.28 -16.36
N ILE A 712 5.26 3.47 -15.93
CA ILE A 712 4.76 3.50 -14.55
C ILE A 712 5.88 3.26 -13.53
N THR A 713 6.80 2.32 -13.79
CA THR A 713 7.90 2.05 -12.85
C THR A 713 8.92 3.18 -12.79
N VAL A 714 9.25 3.79 -13.93
CA VAL A 714 10.10 5.00 -14.01
C VAL A 714 9.52 6.11 -13.12
N VAL A 715 8.24 6.43 -13.33
CA VAL A 715 7.54 7.50 -12.62
C VAL A 715 7.43 7.20 -11.11
N CYS A 716 7.20 5.94 -10.73
CA CYS A 716 7.16 5.55 -9.33
C CYS A 716 8.51 5.77 -8.63
N ILE A 717 9.62 5.35 -9.26
CA ILE A 717 10.98 5.51 -8.73
C ILE A 717 11.35 6.99 -8.63
N ALA A 718 11.06 7.79 -9.66
CA ALA A 718 11.33 9.22 -9.67
C ALA A 718 10.64 9.95 -8.51
N ARG A 719 9.34 9.70 -8.30
CA ARG A 719 8.60 10.32 -7.20
C ARG A 719 9.05 9.84 -5.82
N ALA A 720 9.38 8.56 -5.67
CA ALA A 720 9.96 8.04 -4.43
C ALA A 720 11.29 8.73 -4.09
N ARG A 721 12.12 9.00 -5.11
CA ARG A 721 13.39 9.71 -4.94
C ARG A 721 13.18 11.17 -4.52
N ILE A 722 12.23 11.89 -5.12
CA ILE A 722 11.88 13.27 -4.72
C ILE A 722 11.35 13.29 -3.28
N ALA A 723 10.44 12.39 -2.92
CA ALA A 723 9.93 12.29 -1.55
C ALA A 723 11.05 11.98 -0.54
N THR A 724 12.01 11.14 -0.93
CA THR A 724 13.18 10.80 -0.13
C THR A 724 14.14 11.97 0.06
N GLU A 725 14.40 12.75 -1.00
CA GLU A 725 15.19 13.98 -0.90
C GLU A 725 14.58 14.96 0.10
N GLU A 726 13.27 15.21 0.00
CA GLU A 726 12.55 16.09 0.91
C GLU A 726 12.57 15.57 2.35
N THR A 727 12.41 14.26 2.52
CA THR A 727 12.48 13.59 3.83
C THR A 727 13.87 13.72 4.44
N PHE A 728 14.93 13.57 3.64
CA PHE A 728 16.28 13.68 4.14
C PHE A 728 16.62 15.12 4.53
N LYS A 729 16.27 16.12 3.70
CA LYS A 729 16.39 17.55 4.06
C LYS A 729 15.67 17.85 5.38
N TRP A 730 14.43 17.36 5.53
CA TRP A 730 13.67 17.58 6.75
C TRP A 730 14.29 16.92 7.98
N ALA A 731 14.80 15.68 7.84
CA ALA A 731 15.49 14.98 8.93
C ALA A 731 16.75 15.73 9.40
N MET A 732 17.46 16.38 8.47
CA MET A 732 18.65 17.19 8.79
C MET A 732 18.31 18.52 9.47
N GLN A 733 17.15 19.10 9.16
CA GLN A 733 16.76 20.45 9.62
C GLN A 733 15.93 20.43 10.91
N ARG A 734 14.99 19.48 11.04
CA ARG A 734 14.01 19.49 12.12
C ARG A 734 14.63 19.10 13.45
N LYS A 735 14.56 19.99 14.44
CA LYS A 735 14.98 19.69 15.81
C LYS A 735 13.87 19.06 16.66
N VAL A 736 14.23 18.02 17.41
CA VAL A 736 13.45 17.41 18.50
C VAL A 736 14.41 17.07 19.65
N PHE A 737 13.98 17.23 20.90
CA PHE A 737 14.85 17.00 22.07
C PHE A 737 16.19 17.75 21.98
N GLY A 738 16.17 18.98 21.43
CA GLY A 738 17.35 19.83 21.29
C GLY A 738 18.33 19.46 20.16
N LYS A 739 18.05 18.43 19.36
CA LYS A 739 18.93 17.95 18.27
C LYS A 739 18.17 17.71 16.97
N PRO A 740 18.83 17.75 15.80
CA PRO A 740 18.21 17.34 14.53
C PRO A 740 17.60 15.92 14.59
N LEU A 741 16.52 15.68 13.84
CA LEU A 741 15.84 14.37 13.77
C LEU A 741 16.79 13.26 13.35
N ILE A 742 17.72 13.56 12.44
CA ILE A 742 18.71 12.62 11.93
C ILE A 742 19.61 12.02 13.03
N GLU A 743 19.74 12.67 14.19
CA GLU A 743 20.50 12.15 15.34
C GLU A 743 19.86 10.90 15.96
N GLN A 744 18.57 10.69 15.71
CA GLN A 744 17.85 9.50 16.17
C GLN A 744 18.13 8.32 15.25
N ALA A 745 18.63 7.20 15.79
CA ALA A 745 18.96 6.01 15.01
C ALA A 745 17.78 5.47 14.20
N VAL A 746 16.57 5.55 14.75
CA VAL A 746 15.33 5.15 14.06
C VAL A 746 15.04 5.95 12.79
N ILE A 747 15.45 7.22 12.72
CA ILE A 747 15.29 8.05 11.52
C ILE A 747 16.31 7.63 10.46
N ARG A 748 17.55 7.34 10.87
CA ARG A 748 18.59 6.83 9.95
C ARG A 748 18.23 5.47 9.36
N GLU A 749 17.63 4.59 10.16
CA GLU A 749 17.15 3.29 9.68
C GLU A 749 16.05 3.44 8.63
N LYS A 750 15.07 4.32 8.85
CA LYS A 750 14.02 4.62 7.85
C LYS A 750 14.61 5.11 6.53
N LEU A 751 15.57 6.04 6.59
CA LEU A 751 16.28 6.54 5.41
C LEU A 751 17.07 5.42 4.72
N ALA A 752 17.74 4.53 5.46
CA ALA A 752 18.46 3.40 4.90
C ALA A 752 17.53 2.47 4.11
N GLN A 753 16.34 2.16 4.63
CA GLN A 753 15.33 1.37 3.92
C GLN A 753 14.87 2.07 2.63
N MET A 754 14.60 3.38 2.70
CA MET A 754 14.21 4.20 1.55
C MET A 754 15.29 4.17 0.46
N PHE A 755 16.55 4.44 0.82
CA PHE A 755 17.68 4.44 -0.11
C PHE A 755 17.87 3.06 -0.75
N ALA A 756 17.93 1.99 0.05
CA ALA A 756 18.14 0.63 -0.45
C ALA A 756 17.03 0.17 -1.40
N GLY A 757 15.77 0.45 -1.05
CA GLY A 757 14.61 0.11 -1.87
C GLY A 757 14.61 0.81 -3.22
N ILE A 758 14.89 2.13 -3.23
CA ILE A 758 14.95 2.94 -4.45
C ILE A 758 16.10 2.50 -5.35
N GLU A 759 17.31 2.32 -4.81
CA GLU A 759 18.47 1.94 -5.61
C GLU A 759 18.32 0.53 -6.20
N THR A 760 17.75 -0.41 -5.45
CA THR A 760 17.45 -1.77 -5.97
C THR A 760 16.47 -1.73 -7.15
N CYS A 761 15.37 -0.98 -7.01
CA CYS A 761 14.40 -0.84 -8.10
C CYS A 761 14.99 -0.08 -9.30
N THR A 762 15.86 0.91 -9.04
CA THR A 762 16.55 1.69 -10.08
C THR A 762 17.46 0.80 -10.93
N GLN A 763 18.25 -0.09 -10.32
CA GLN A 763 19.11 -1.00 -11.08
C GLN A 763 18.29 -1.98 -11.94
N MET A 764 17.21 -2.55 -11.39
CA MET A 764 16.34 -3.43 -12.17
C MET A 764 15.62 -2.68 -13.30
N LEU A 765 15.26 -1.41 -13.11
CA LEU A 765 14.75 -0.54 -14.17
C LEU A 765 15.78 -0.34 -15.29
N TRP A 766 17.04 -0.05 -14.95
CA TRP A 766 18.09 0.16 -15.95
C TRP A 766 18.38 -1.11 -16.74
N ASP A 767 18.47 -2.26 -16.09
CA ASP A 767 18.63 -3.56 -16.78
C ASP A 767 17.48 -3.81 -17.78
N ILE A 768 16.23 -3.59 -17.35
CA ILE A 768 15.07 -3.75 -18.24
C ILE A 768 15.10 -2.75 -19.39
N THR A 769 15.45 -1.49 -19.13
CA THR A 769 15.55 -0.43 -20.15
C THR A 769 16.64 -0.73 -21.16
N TYR A 770 17.78 -1.25 -20.70
CA TYR A 770 18.83 -1.76 -21.56
C TYR A 770 18.31 -2.86 -22.48
N ASN A 771 17.61 -3.86 -21.93
CA ASN A 771 17.01 -4.90 -22.75
C ASN A 771 15.98 -4.35 -23.76
N MET A 772 15.16 -3.35 -23.38
CA MET A 772 14.24 -2.69 -24.30
C MET A 772 14.94 -2.05 -25.50
N CYS A 773 16.14 -1.49 -25.31
CA CYS A 773 16.95 -0.94 -26.40
C CYS A 773 17.50 -2.01 -27.36
N HIS A 774 17.66 -3.27 -26.91
CA HIS A 774 18.30 -4.34 -27.70
C HIS A 774 17.32 -5.32 -28.33
N VAL A 775 16.27 -5.70 -27.60
CA VAL A 775 15.27 -6.69 -28.05
C VAL A 775 13.88 -6.11 -28.25
N GLY A 776 13.71 -4.81 -28.00
CA GLY A 776 12.43 -4.11 -28.08
C GLY A 776 11.54 -4.32 -26.86
N THR A 777 10.29 -3.82 -26.92
CA THR A 777 9.34 -3.85 -25.79
C THR A 777 8.39 -5.04 -25.79
N GLN A 778 8.56 -5.94 -26.77
CA GLN A 778 7.64 -7.04 -27.04
C GLN A 778 8.30 -8.37 -26.70
N GLY A 779 7.49 -9.33 -26.24
CA GLY A 779 7.96 -10.65 -25.85
C GLY A 779 7.49 -11.02 -24.44
N ALA A 780 7.31 -12.32 -24.22
CA ALA A 780 6.83 -12.84 -22.94
C ALA A 780 7.85 -12.59 -21.82
N ASP A 781 9.14 -12.83 -22.10
CA ASP A 781 10.21 -12.73 -21.10
C ASP A 781 10.40 -11.29 -20.59
N ILE A 782 10.47 -10.31 -21.50
CA ILE A 782 10.59 -8.90 -21.09
C ILE A 782 9.30 -8.40 -20.42
N GLY A 783 8.13 -8.84 -20.89
CA GLY A 783 6.84 -8.53 -20.26
C GLY A 783 6.75 -9.06 -18.82
N ALA A 784 7.26 -10.27 -18.56
CA ALA A 784 7.30 -10.84 -17.22
C ALA A 784 8.26 -10.07 -16.28
N ARG A 785 9.44 -9.65 -16.78
CA ARG A 785 10.39 -8.84 -16.01
C ARG A 785 9.84 -7.46 -15.67
N ILE A 786 9.20 -6.79 -16.63
CA ILE A 786 8.51 -5.51 -16.41
C ILE A 786 7.38 -5.68 -15.37
N ALA A 787 6.62 -6.77 -15.44
CA ALA A 787 5.57 -7.05 -14.47
C ALA A 787 6.13 -7.22 -13.05
N LEU A 788 7.23 -7.97 -12.88
CA LEU A 788 7.92 -8.10 -11.59
C LEU A 788 8.47 -6.76 -11.08
N LEU A 789 9.07 -5.95 -11.95
CA LEU A 789 9.53 -4.62 -11.55
C LEU A 789 8.35 -3.77 -11.07
N LYS A 790 7.23 -3.75 -11.81
CA LYS A 790 6.04 -2.98 -11.42
C LYS A 790 5.46 -3.45 -10.09
N TYR A 791 5.42 -4.77 -9.86
CA TYR A 791 5.05 -5.35 -8.58
C TYR A 791 5.99 -4.85 -7.46
N GLN A 792 7.30 -4.92 -7.65
CA GLN A 792 8.28 -4.54 -6.63
C GLN A 792 8.30 -3.03 -6.36
N THR A 793 8.30 -2.21 -7.41
CA THR A 793 8.38 -0.75 -7.30
C THR A 793 7.16 -0.17 -6.60
N THR A 794 5.94 -0.70 -6.83
CA THR A 794 4.74 -0.21 -6.15
C THR A 794 4.74 -0.51 -4.65
N ARG A 795 5.36 -1.61 -4.23
CA ARG A 795 5.59 -1.93 -2.81
C ARG A 795 6.69 -1.07 -2.19
N MET A 796 7.76 -0.81 -2.94
CA MET A 796 8.80 0.14 -2.55
C MET A 796 8.21 1.54 -2.31
N ASN A 797 7.34 2.02 -3.21
CA ASN A 797 6.65 3.30 -3.04
C ASN A 797 5.81 3.35 -1.75
N HIS A 798 5.14 2.26 -1.38
CA HIS A 798 4.42 2.18 -0.11
C HIS A 798 5.38 2.35 1.09
N MET A 799 6.48 1.59 1.13
CA MET A 799 7.48 1.71 2.20
C MET A 799 8.08 3.13 2.28
N VAL A 800 8.45 3.70 1.14
CA VAL A 800 9.00 5.07 1.08
C VAL A 800 7.97 6.09 1.56
N CYS A 801 6.72 5.94 1.15
CA CYS A 801 5.64 6.84 1.56
C CYS A 801 5.40 6.77 3.07
N ASP A 802 5.28 5.56 3.62
CA ASP A 802 5.00 5.36 5.04
C ASP A 802 6.13 5.97 5.91
N ASN A 803 7.38 5.67 5.56
CA ASN A 803 8.54 6.23 6.24
C ASN A 803 8.62 7.76 6.08
N ALA A 804 8.40 8.30 4.88
CA ALA A 804 8.42 9.75 4.64
C ALA A 804 7.35 10.47 5.46
N VAL A 805 6.10 9.98 5.46
CA VAL A 805 5.00 10.57 6.24
C VAL A 805 5.35 10.56 7.73
N GLN A 806 5.88 9.46 8.25
CA GLN A 806 6.24 9.38 9.67
C GLN A 806 7.40 10.29 10.06
N VAL A 807 8.42 10.44 9.21
CA VAL A 807 9.52 11.39 9.47
C VAL A 807 9.02 12.84 9.43
N PHE A 808 8.06 13.17 8.56
CA PHE A 808 7.42 14.49 8.54
C PHE A 808 6.38 14.70 9.67
N GLY A 809 5.90 13.64 10.31
CA GLY A 809 4.86 13.68 11.33
C GLY A 809 3.59 14.37 10.82
N GLY A 810 3.00 15.27 11.63
CA GLY A 810 1.80 16.01 11.24
C GLY A 810 1.91 16.77 9.90
N ARG A 811 3.12 17.18 9.49
CA ARG A 811 3.33 17.85 8.20
C ARG A 811 3.17 16.90 7.01
N GLY A 812 3.41 15.60 7.19
CA GLY A 812 3.25 14.58 6.15
C GLY A 812 1.79 14.31 5.78
N VAL A 813 0.86 14.70 6.66
CA VAL A 813 -0.59 14.56 6.47
C VAL A 813 -1.31 15.92 6.30
N THR A 814 -0.56 17.01 6.24
CA THR A 814 -1.13 18.37 6.08
C THR A 814 -0.97 18.84 4.65
N GLN A 815 -2.08 19.23 4.02
CA GLN A 815 -2.05 19.83 2.69
C GLN A 815 -1.38 21.21 2.71
N GLY A 816 -0.47 21.43 1.75
CA GLY A 816 0.27 22.67 1.61
C GLY A 816 1.52 22.77 2.50
N ALA A 817 2.23 23.90 2.39
CA ALA A 817 3.42 24.22 3.17
C ALA A 817 4.59 23.21 3.01
N MET A 818 5.34 22.97 4.09
CA MET A 818 6.66 22.34 4.11
C MET A 818 6.66 20.86 3.73
N GLY A 819 5.60 20.11 4.07
CA GLY A 819 5.48 18.67 3.79
C GLY A 819 4.78 18.33 2.47
N ARG A 820 4.50 19.32 1.61
CA ARG A 820 3.66 19.16 0.41
C ARG A 820 4.04 17.96 -0.46
N ALA A 821 5.33 17.79 -0.78
CA ALA A 821 5.74 16.71 -1.67
C ALA A 821 5.41 15.33 -1.11
N VAL A 822 5.61 15.14 0.21
CA VAL A 822 5.29 13.90 0.92
C VAL A 822 3.79 13.70 1.04
N GLU A 823 3.02 14.76 1.32
CA GLU A 823 1.55 14.71 1.34
C GLU A 823 1.00 14.28 -0.03
N VAL A 824 1.45 14.90 -1.12
CA VAL A 824 1.02 14.56 -2.48
C VAL A 824 1.38 13.11 -2.82
N PHE A 825 2.62 12.71 -2.48
CA PHE A 825 3.06 11.33 -2.66
C PHE A 825 2.16 10.34 -1.89
N SER A 826 1.73 10.67 -0.67
CA SER A 826 0.81 9.86 0.13
C SER A 826 -0.59 9.70 -0.47
N ARG A 827 -1.06 10.71 -1.23
CA ARG A 827 -2.30 10.61 -2.01
C ARG A 827 -2.15 9.75 -3.25
N MET A 828 -0.94 9.66 -3.80
CA MET A 828 -0.70 9.01 -5.10
C MET A 828 -0.15 7.58 -5.02
N TYR A 829 0.68 7.24 -4.02
CA TYR A 829 1.53 6.03 -4.04
C TYR A 829 0.81 4.70 -4.30
N LYS A 830 -0.48 4.59 -3.92
CA LYS A 830 -1.26 3.34 -4.11
C LYS A 830 -1.96 3.24 -5.46
N ILE A 831 -2.18 4.35 -6.16
CA ILE A 831 -2.76 4.34 -7.51
C ILE A 831 -1.97 3.43 -8.46
N PRO A 832 -0.62 3.49 -8.49
CA PRO A 832 0.16 2.66 -9.40
C PRO A 832 0.17 1.19 -9.07
N ALA A 833 -0.15 0.80 -7.82
CA ALA A 833 -0.41 -0.59 -7.49
C ALA A 833 -1.64 -1.17 -8.21
N VAL A 834 -2.58 -0.32 -8.65
CA VAL A 834 -3.89 -0.74 -9.19
C VAL A 834 -3.93 -0.65 -10.71
N TYR A 835 -3.59 0.50 -11.31
CA TYR A 835 -3.62 0.68 -12.77
C TYR A 835 -2.43 -0.01 -13.47
N GLY A 836 -2.42 -0.08 -14.80
CA GLY A 836 -1.42 -0.84 -15.56
C GLY A 836 -1.46 -2.36 -15.32
N GLY A 837 -2.51 -2.84 -14.63
CA GLY A 837 -2.69 -4.19 -14.10
C GLY A 837 -2.28 -4.27 -12.62
N SER A 838 -3.12 -4.82 -11.75
CA SER A 838 -2.88 -4.82 -10.30
C SER A 838 -1.62 -5.62 -9.89
N GLU A 839 -1.11 -5.40 -8.68
CA GLU A 839 0.01 -6.17 -8.10
C GLU A 839 -0.18 -7.69 -8.29
N GLU A 840 -1.39 -8.20 -8.04
CA GLU A 840 -1.71 -9.63 -8.17
C GLU A 840 -1.67 -10.09 -9.63
N ILE A 841 -2.20 -9.28 -10.55
CA ILE A 841 -2.17 -9.59 -11.98
C ILE A 841 -0.73 -9.58 -12.51
N MET A 842 0.12 -8.67 -12.02
CA MET A 842 1.53 -8.64 -12.42
C MET A 842 2.31 -9.85 -11.91
N ALA A 843 2.12 -10.21 -10.63
CA ALA A 843 2.74 -11.38 -10.05
C ALA A 843 2.31 -12.67 -10.79
N ASP A 844 1.00 -12.84 -11.02
CA ASP A 844 0.45 -13.97 -11.77
C ASP A 844 0.95 -14.01 -13.22
N LEU A 845 1.01 -12.86 -13.92
CA LEU A 845 1.54 -12.78 -15.28
C LEU A 845 3.00 -13.27 -15.36
N ALA A 846 3.84 -12.82 -14.42
CA ALA A 846 5.24 -13.23 -14.37
C ALA A 846 5.38 -14.73 -14.11
N VAL A 847 4.68 -15.25 -13.11
CA VAL A 847 4.72 -16.68 -12.75
C VAL A 847 4.16 -17.56 -13.87
N ARG A 848 3.04 -17.20 -14.48
CA ARG A 848 2.49 -17.97 -15.62
C ARG A 848 3.42 -17.99 -16.82
N THR A 849 4.14 -16.91 -17.05
CA THR A 849 5.16 -16.86 -18.11
C THR A 849 6.31 -17.79 -17.78
N ALA A 850 6.80 -17.77 -16.54
CA ALA A 850 7.85 -18.68 -16.08
C ALA A 850 7.42 -20.16 -16.15
N ILE A 851 6.19 -20.50 -15.75
CA ILE A 851 5.65 -21.87 -15.85
C ILE A 851 5.66 -22.36 -17.29
N LYS A 852 5.25 -21.52 -18.26
CA LYS A 852 5.27 -21.89 -19.68
C LYS A 852 6.69 -22.13 -20.20
N ALA A 853 7.67 -21.41 -19.67
CA ALA A 853 9.08 -21.55 -20.03
C ALA A 853 9.81 -22.65 -19.24
N TYR A 854 9.18 -23.26 -18.22
CA TYR A 854 9.84 -24.23 -17.35
C TYR A 854 10.32 -25.45 -18.14
N PRO A 855 11.62 -25.79 -18.09
CA PRO A 855 12.14 -26.93 -18.84
C PRO A 855 11.49 -28.23 -18.38
N LYS A 856 10.86 -28.97 -19.28
CA LYS A 856 10.18 -30.24 -18.94
C LYS A 856 11.11 -31.25 -18.27
N THR A 857 12.42 -31.17 -18.55
CA THR A 857 13.48 -32.03 -18.02
C THR A 857 14.08 -31.52 -16.70
N ALA A 858 13.80 -30.29 -16.26
CA ALA A 858 14.31 -29.77 -15.00
C ALA A 858 13.65 -30.50 -13.82
N ARG A 859 14.44 -31.29 -13.10
CA ARG A 859 14.08 -32.04 -11.88
C ARG A 859 15.22 -31.83 -10.87
N LEU A 860 14.87 -31.86 -9.59
CA LEU A 860 15.83 -31.86 -8.48
C LEU A 860 16.36 -33.27 -8.24
#